data_AF-A0A924X434-F1
#
_entry.id   AF-A0A924X434-F1
#
_cell.length_a   1.000
_cell.length_b   1.000
_cell.length_c   1.000
_cell.angle_alpha   90.00
_cell.angle_beta   90.00
_cell.angle_gamma   90.00
#
_symmetry.space_group_name_H-M   'P 1'
#
loop_
_entity.id
_entity.type
_entity.pdbx_description
1 polymer ?
#
loop_
_entity_poly.entity_id
_entity_poly.type
_entity_poly.pdbx_seq_one_letter_code
_entity_poly.pdbx_strand_id
1 'polypeptide(L)'
;MLRLQLATLLLAPSILAAQETSGRLRTPKPAADEQPDTMTVVLAQGLKARAIGPALMGGRISDIALDPTNPNTFYLALGTAGVMKTTDNGGTFQGVFEKESVAAVGAVAVAPSDSSVVWVGTGEANDRNSSSWGNGVYRSTDGGATWTHVGLRNSKTIARIVVHPTDPKTAYVAAMGDLWGPSAERGCYKTTDAGATWKAVLTAPAPNANKTGCGDLALDPSDPNTVYATLYARHREPWAFSYGVAVTGGKDAGGIFKSSDAGTTWKKLSGGLPASTGRIGLDIYRKDPKIVYAIVQSDEGGTSNIDQVKSKRGGVFRSEDKGESWTRMNALNPRAFYFSQIRVDPTNDKKIYVLGYAMHVSEDGGRSFREDRFKNIHPDNHALAIDPKSPNRLLLGTDGGLYQSYNSGEGWDFVNRFAGGQFYRINADMSTPFRVCGGLQDNLNWVGPSQTNSKEGILNSDWINIDGGDGFYCVFDPDSSDIVFAESQQGFVHRMHLKTGELKQLRPEPTEGQTAYRFHWNSPLIGSKHTRGAMYLGGNRVFKLTDRGESWRPISPDLSTQNVQRIMATGSGAENYGVVYALAESPVKAGMIWAGTDDGKLWITENDGESWTDLTSSLPAAVKGEWISRVEASPHDARVAYLAVDAHRSQKYQPLAYRTADGGRTWQSIVGNLPGDGPVKVVREDLKNPNLLFAGTEFGLFASFDRGRRWGKFGKLPTVAVDDIMIHPRDNDLIIATHGRSLYIVDDVSALQSFTPDVRQKELHLFEPRAARGAYLMPGWASWGGSAVYRGANPPPGATLTYYVKRFTGEPVNIAIATASGTPVANLVAAGAPGLNRVTWDLVPTKDLLTEYGGEGQKFVPSGEYTVTLTYGGAKATQKLKVEIATGVETR
;
A
#
# COMPACT_ATOMS: atom_id res chain seq x y z
N MET A 1 65.57 -41.26 43.49
CA MET A 1 67.02 -40.99 43.68
C MET A 1 67.55 -40.58 42.31
N LEU A 2 68.32 -39.54 42.06
CA LEU A 2 69.11 -38.62 42.88
C LEU A 2 69.37 -37.36 42.01
N ARG A 3 69.81 -36.28 42.67
CA ARG A 3 70.05 -34.90 42.19
C ARG A 3 71.11 -34.76 41.09
N LEU A 4 70.89 -33.80 40.18
CA LEU A 4 71.81 -32.96 39.37
C LEU A 4 70.95 -32.36 38.21
N GLN A 5 71.08 -31.17 37.62
CA GLN A 5 71.94 -29.97 37.76
C GLN A 5 71.46 -28.89 36.73
N LEU A 6 71.80 -27.61 36.97
CA LEU A 6 71.81 -26.40 36.08
C LEU A 6 70.45 -25.84 35.54
N ALA A 7 70.01 -24.60 35.85
CA ALA A 7 70.57 -23.24 35.58
C ALA A 7 70.57 -22.89 34.06
N THR A 8 70.06 -21.76 33.55
CA THR A 8 70.29 -20.36 33.97
C THR A 8 69.41 -19.36 33.16
N LEU A 9 69.11 -18.20 33.77
CA LEU A 9 69.02 -16.82 33.20
C LEU A 9 67.80 -16.30 32.38
N LEU A 10 67.33 -15.10 32.79
CA LEU A 10 67.03 -13.84 32.03
C LEU A 10 65.69 -13.19 32.42
N LEU A 11 65.67 -12.12 33.24
CA LEU A 11 65.81 -10.67 32.91
C LEU A 11 64.57 -10.06 32.23
N ALA A 12 63.88 -9.14 32.94
CA ALA A 12 63.36 -7.91 32.33
C ALA A 12 64.53 -6.90 32.30
N PRO A 13 64.63 -5.94 31.33
CA PRO A 13 63.94 -4.66 31.56
C PRO A 13 63.62 -3.79 30.30
N SER A 14 62.74 -2.78 30.47
CA SER A 14 62.90 -1.34 30.08
C SER A 14 63.19 -0.96 28.61
N ILE A 15 62.62 0.07 27.96
CA ILE A 15 62.42 1.51 28.30
C ILE A 15 62.00 2.15 26.92
N LEU A 16 61.11 3.13 26.71
CA LEU A 16 61.11 4.53 27.16
C LEU A 16 59.76 5.21 26.74
N ALA A 17 59.30 6.12 27.62
CA ALA A 17 58.48 7.34 27.48
C ALA A 17 57.99 7.81 26.07
N ALA A 18 56.86 8.53 25.92
CA ALA A 18 56.49 9.69 26.75
C ALA A 18 55.01 10.15 26.63
N GLN A 19 54.52 10.60 27.79
CA GLN A 19 53.60 11.72 28.06
C GLN A 19 52.18 11.71 27.47
N GLU A 20 51.22 11.31 28.30
CA GLU A 20 49.90 11.97 28.33
C GLU A 20 49.68 12.64 29.68
N THR A 21 49.37 13.93 29.60
CA THR A 21 49.11 14.83 30.71
C THR A 21 47.75 14.54 31.34
N SER A 22 47.74 14.54 32.67
CA SER A 22 46.56 14.38 33.51
C SER A 22 45.55 15.52 33.33
N GLY A 23 44.38 15.21 32.79
CA GLY A 23 43.16 16.02 32.90
C GLY A 23 42.04 15.17 33.49
N ARG A 24 41.55 15.55 34.69
CA ARG A 24 40.47 14.86 35.41
C ARG A 24 39.24 14.63 34.51
N LEU A 25 38.96 13.37 34.17
CA LEU A 25 37.69 12.96 33.55
C LEU A 25 36.56 13.13 34.57
N ARG A 26 35.70 14.13 34.35
CA ARG A 26 34.33 14.14 34.90
C ARG A 26 33.60 12.94 34.31
N THR A 27 33.18 12.02 35.17
CA THR A 27 32.23 10.96 34.82
C THR A 27 30.99 11.58 34.15
N PRO A 28 30.56 11.09 32.97
CA PRO A 28 29.35 11.60 32.33
C PRO A 28 28.15 11.29 33.24
N LYS A 29 27.42 12.33 33.60
CA LYS A 29 26.13 12.23 34.29
C LYS A 29 25.20 11.38 33.40
N PRO A 30 24.45 10.41 33.93
CA PRO A 30 23.42 9.73 33.15
C PRO A 30 22.51 10.79 32.53
N ALA A 31 22.29 10.71 31.22
CA ALA A 31 21.30 11.53 30.55
C ALA A 31 19.98 11.32 31.30
N ALA A 32 19.41 12.41 31.80
CA ALA A 32 18.06 12.37 32.35
C ALA A 32 17.14 11.80 31.27
N ASP A 33 16.27 10.87 31.65
CA ASP A 33 15.14 10.44 30.83
C ASP A 33 14.38 11.69 30.35
N GLU A 34 14.64 12.12 29.12
CA GLU A 34 13.73 13.01 28.42
C GLU A 34 12.44 12.21 28.20
N GLN A 35 11.37 12.62 28.89
CA GLN A 35 10.02 12.22 28.51
C GLN A 35 9.87 12.32 26.99
N PRO A 36 9.13 11.41 26.34
CA PRO A 36 8.88 11.51 24.91
C PRO A 36 8.35 12.92 24.63
N ASP A 37 8.99 13.65 23.70
CA ASP A 37 8.49 14.94 23.24
C ASP A 37 7.19 14.65 22.49
N THR A 38 6.09 14.60 23.24
CA THR A 38 4.71 14.41 22.77
C THR A 38 4.34 15.43 21.70
N MET A 39 5.09 16.53 21.60
CA MET A 39 4.86 17.60 20.64
C MET A 39 5.03 17.14 19.19
N THR A 40 6.00 16.30 18.82
CA THR A 40 6.19 15.88 17.42
C THR A 40 5.05 14.99 16.90
N VAL A 41 4.43 14.19 17.78
CA VAL A 41 3.27 13.33 17.43
C VAL A 41 1.96 14.10 17.41
N VAL A 42 1.82 15.14 18.25
CA VAL A 42 0.63 15.99 18.31
C VAL A 42 0.65 17.08 17.23
N LEU A 43 1.85 17.48 16.76
CA LEU A 43 2.04 18.68 15.94
C LEU A 43 1.15 18.74 14.70
N ALA A 44 1.08 17.65 13.93
CA ALA A 44 0.43 17.65 12.61
C ALA A 44 -0.99 17.05 12.63
N GLN A 45 -1.56 16.74 13.79
CA GLN A 45 -2.88 16.10 13.86
C GLN A 45 -4.03 17.00 13.40
N GLY A 46 -3.87 18.32 13.48
CA GLY A 46 -4.83 19.29 12.94
C GLY A 46 -4.71 19.55 11.43
N LEU A 47 -3.71 18.97 10.76
CA LEU A 47 -3.60 19.01 9.30
C LEU A 47 -4.34 17.80 8.71
N LYS A 48 -5.50 18.07 8.11
CA LYS A 48 -6.34 17.03 7.50
C LYS A 48 -5.83 16.68 6.11
N ALA A 49 -5.60 15.39 5.88
CA ALA A 49 -5.43 14.83 4.54
C ALA A 49 -6.81 14.54 3.96
N ARG A 50 -7.14 15.13 2.81
CA ARG A 50 -8.40 14.87 2.10
C ARG A 50 -8.17 13.79 1.03
N ALA A 51 -9.03 12.79 1.00
CA ALA A 51 -9.01 11.79 -0.06
C ALA A 51 -9.55 12.42 -1.35
N ILE A 52 -8.82 12.28 -2.45
CA ILE A 52 -9.23 12.78 -3.77
C ILE A 52 -9.72 11.66 -4.70
N GLY A 53 -9.74 10.43 -4.19
CA GLY A 53 -9.99 9.24 -5.00
C GLY A 53 -8.75 8.93 -5.86
N PRO A 54 -8.95 8.31 -7.03
CA PRO A 54 -10.21 7.78 -7.59
C PRO A 54 -10.74 6.54 -6.85
N ALA A 55 -12.02 6.21 -7.04
CA ALA A 55 -12.64 4.97 -6.57
C ALA A 55 -12.96 3.98 -7.70
N LEU A 56 -12.83 4.38 -8.96
CA LEU A 56 -13.16 3.55 -10.13
C LEU A 56 -12.24 2.33 -10.32
N MET A 57 -11.14 2.24 -9.57
CA MET A 57 -10.21 1.11 -9.62
C MET A 57 -10.53 0.06 -8.57
N GLY A 58 -11.30 0.41 -7.52
CA GLY A 58 -11.73 -0.48 -6.44
C GLY A 58 -10.63 -1.09 -5.55
N GLY A 59 -9.45 -1.41 -6.07
CA GLY A 59 -8.36 -2.09 -5.38
C GLY A 59 -8.60 -3.59 -5.19
N ARG A 60 -7.52 -4.32 -4.91
CA ARG A 60 -7.59 -5.78 -4.74
C ARG A 60 -8.45 -6.22 -3.55
N ILE A 61 -9.45 -7.05 -3.83
CA ILE A 61 -10.28 -7.75 -2.84
C ILE A 61 -9.79 -9.20 -2.68
N SER A 62 -9.34 -9.55 -1.48
CA SER A 62 -8.79 -10.87 -1.17
C SER A 62 -9.84 -11.88 -0.68
N ASP A 63 -10.89 -11.41 0.01
CA ASP A 63 -11.97 -12.26 0.51
C ASP A 63 -13.27 -11.45 0.73
N ILE A 64 -14.41 -12.14 0.75
CA ILE A 64 -15.74 -11.53 0.93
C ILE A 64 -16.55 -12.38 1.91
N ALA A 65 -17.10 -11.75 2.95
CA ALA A 65 -18.01 -12.39 3.88
C ALA A 65 -19.41 -11.75 3.84
N LEU A 66 -20.41 -12.58 3.55
CA LEU A 66 -21.83 -12.21 3.66
C LEU A 66 -22.31 -12.40 5.10
N ASP A 67 -23.14 -11.48 5.57
CA ASP A 67 -23.87 -11.68 6.82
C ASP A 67 -24.91 -12.82 6.66
N PRO A 68 -24.96 -13.80 7.59
CA PRO A 68 -25.84 -14.96 7.47
C PRO A 68 -27.33 -14.63 7.66
N THR A 69 -27.65 -13.50 8.30
CA THR A 69 -29.03 -13.10 8.64
C THR A 69 -29.54 -11.98 7.75
N ASN A 70 -28.69 -11.02 7.37
CA ASN A 70 -29.04 -9.83 6.61
C ASN A 70 -28.29 -9.76 5.27
N PRO A 71 -28.94 -10.04 4.12
CA PRO A 71 -28.26 -10.03 2.82
C PRO A 71 -27.71 -8.66 2.44
N ASN A 72 -28.18 -7.55 3.03
CA ASN A 72 -27.67 -6.20 2.75
C ASN A 72 -26.35 -5.90 3.46
N THR A 73 -25.92 -6.74 4.41
CA THR A 73 -24.67 -6.56 5.14
C THR A 73 -23.60 -7.53 4.63
N PHE A 74 -22.44 -6.98 4.27
CA PHE A 74 -21.27 -7.77 3.92
C PHE A 74 -19.97 -7.00 4.15
N TYR A 75 -18.89 -7.77 4.19
CA TYR A 75 -17.53 -7.31 4.48
C TYR A 75 -16.61 -7.67 3.32
N LEU A 76 -15.76 -6.72 2.94
CA LEU A 76 -14.72 -6.89 1.94
C LEU A 76 -13.36 -6.85 2.63
N ALA A 77 -12.57 -7.92 2.50
CA ALA A 77 -11.17 -7.90 2.85
C ALA A 77 -10.38 -7.32 1.68
N LEU A 78 -9.65 -6.23 1.92
CA LEU A 78 -8.77 -5.62 0.94
C LEU A 78 -7.33 -6.08 1.17
N GLY A 79 -6.62 -6.40 0.09
CA GLY A 79 -5.27 -6.98 0.16
C GLY A 79 -4.26 -6.11 0.92
N THR A 80 -4.43 -4.77 0.90
CA THR A 80 -3.52 -3.80 1.54
C THR A 80 -4.24 -2.63 2.22
N ALA A 81 -5.56 -2.71 2.44
CA ALA A 81 -6.37 -1.54 2.82
C ALA A 81 -7.41 -1.79 3.92
N GLY A 82 -7.30 -2.89 4.64
CA GLY A 82 -8.16 -3.24 5.76
C GLY A 82 -9.47 -3.89 5.32
N VAL A 83 -10.54 -3.60 6.06
CA VAL A 83 -11.87 -4.17 5.83
C VAL A 83 -12.87 -3.05 5.57
N MET A 84 -13.63 -3.17 4.49
CA MET A 84 -14.80 -2.34 4.20
C MET A 84 -16.07 -3.08 4.56
N LYS A 85 -17.04 -2.40 5.16
CA LYS A 85 -18.37 -2.91 5.49
C LYS A 85 -19.44 -2.09 4.80
N THR A 86 -20.47 -2.76 4.31
CA THR A 86 -21.74 -2.14 3.93
C THR A 86 -22.88 -2.74 4.75
N THR A 87 -23.96 -1.99 4.92
CA THR A 87 -25.23 -2.43 5.53
C THR A 87 -26.44 -2.16 4.62
N ASP A 88 -26.20 -1.60 3.44
CA ASP A 88 -27.21 -1.16 2.47
C ASP A 88 -26.98 -1.82 1.09
N ASN A 89 -26.44 -3.04 1.09
CA ASN A 89 -26.19 -3.86 -0.09
C ASN A 89 -25.22 -3.18 -1.09
N GLY A 90 -24.18 -2.55 -0.56
CA GLY A 90 -23.13 -1.92 -1.33
C GLY A 90 -23.44 -0.50 -1.78
N GLY A 91 -24.55 0.11 -1.36
CA GLY A 91 -24.86 1.51 -1.66
C GLY A 91 -23.83 2.47 -1.06
N THR A 92 -23.35 2.18 0.15
CA THR A 92 -22.27 2.89 0.84
C THR A 92 -21.34 1.91 1.56
N PHE A 93 -20.10 2.34 1.79
CA PHE A 93 -19.10 1.57 2.53
C PHE A 93 -18.45 2.40 3.63
N GLN A 94 -18.16 1.72 4.74
CA GLN A 94 -17.39 2.22 5.85
C GLN A 94 -16.15 1.35 6.02
N GLY A 95 -14.97 1.97 6.14
CA GLY A 95 -13.78 1.26 6.61
C GLY A 95 -13.91 0.96 8.09
N VAL A 96 -13.88 -0.33 8.44
CA VAL A 96 -14.06 -0.82 9.81
C VAL A 96 -12.77 -1.36 10.42
N PHE A 97 -11.70 -1.49 9.62
CA PHE A 97 -10.37 -1.93 10.05
C PHE A 97 -9.32 -0.98 9.45
N GLU A 98 -9.14 0.19 10.08
CA GLU A 98 -8.31 1.30 9.58
C GLU A 98 -7.30 1.83 10.61
N LYS A 99 -7.44 1.45 11.87
CA LYS A 99 -6.69 1.99 13.02
C LYS A 99 -5.77 0.96 13.67
N GLU A 100 -5.90 -0.28 13.23
CA GLU A 100 -5.17 -1.45 13.64
C GLU A 100 -3.75 -1.37 13.09
N SER A 101 -2.84 -2.17 13.64
CA SER A 101 -1.40 -1.99 13.38
C SER A 101 -0.96 -2.47 11.99
N VAL A 102 -1.85 -3.12 11.23
CA VAL A 102 -1.60 -3.64 9.88
C VAL A 102 -2.78 -3.34 8.98
N ALA A 103 -2.56 -3.29 7.67
CA ALA A 103 -3.61 -3.01 6.67
C ALA A 103 -3.92 -4.20 5.76
N ALA A 104 -2.99 -5.15 5.62
CA ALA A 104 -3.19 -6.30 4.74
C ALA A 104 -4.17 -7.29 5.35
N VAL A 105 -5.20 -7.67 4.61
CA VAL A 105 -6.20 -8.67 5.04
C VAL A 105 -6.26 -9.79 4.02
N GLY A 106 -6.18 -11.03 4.48
CA GLY A 106 -6.27 -12.23 3.64
C GLY A 106 -7.57 -13.00 3.80
N ALA A 107 -8.25 -12.86 4.94
CA ALA A 107 -9.51 -13.56 5.21
C ALA A 107 -10.44 -12.75 6.10
N VAL A 108 -11.74 -12.82 5.83
CA VAL A 108 -12.79 -12.27 6.69
C VAL A 108 -13.92 -13.30 6.83
N ALA A 109 -14.42 -13.48 8.06
CA ALA A 109 -15.51 -14.42 8.33
C ALA A 109 -16.50 -13.84 9.35
N VAL A 110 -17.79 -13.89 9.02
CA VAL A 110 -18.89 -13.60 9.95
C VAL A 110 -19.33 -14.91 10.57
N ALA A 111 -19.53 -14.94 11.90
CA ALA A 111 -19.97 -16.16 12.57
C ALA A 111 -21.39 -16.54 12.12
N PRO A 112 -21.64 -17.78 11.67
CA PRO A 112 -22.97 -18.18 11.19
C PRO A 112 -24.09 -18.08 12.25
N SER A 113 -23.73 -18.19 13.53
CA SER A 113 -24.64 -18.15 14.68
C SER A 113 -24.83 -16.75 15.29
N ASP A 114 -23.97 -15.79 14.94
CA ASP A 114 -24.01 -14.43 15.51
C ASP A 114 -23.36 -13.42 14.55
N SER A 115 -24.19 -12.65 13.85
CA SER A 115 -23.79 -11.60 12.91
C SER A 115 -22.93 -10.49 13.52
N SER A 116 -22.95 -10.31 14.85
CA SER A 116 -22.09 -9.32 15.52
C SER A 116 -20.63 -9.78 15.65
N VAL A 117 -20.37 -11.08 15.52
CA VAL A 117 -19.04 -11.66 15.66
C VAL A 117 -18.37 -11.77 14.29
N VAL A 118 -17.29 -11.01 14.11
CA VAL A 118 -16.51 -10.99 12.88
C VAL A 118 -15.05 -11.32 13.20
N TRP A 119 -14.45 -12.17 12.38
CA TRP A 119 -13.05 -12.56 12.47
C TRP A 119 -12.30 -12.06 11.24
N VAL A 120 -11.09 -11.55 11.46
CA VAL A 120 -10.21 -11.02 10.42
C VAL A 120 -8.85 -11.69 10.52
N GLY A 121 -8.41 -12.29 9.42
CA GLY A 121 -7.08 -12.85 9.26
C GLY A 121 -6.23 -11.89 8.44
N THR A 122 -5.13 -11.42 9.00
CA THR A 122 -4.27 -10.42 8.36
C THR A 122 -3.18 -11.05 7.50
N GLY A 123 -2.74 -10.30 6.48
CA GLY A 123 -1.75 -10.68 5.48
C GLY A 123 -2.34 -11.40 4.28
N GLU A 124 -1.95 -10.99 3.07
CA GLU A 124 -2.52 -11.48 1.83
C GLU A 124 -1.99 -12.88 1.45
N ALA A 125 -2.87 -13.76 0.98
CA ALA A 125 -2.53 -15.14 0.62
C ALA A 125 -2.36 -15.41 -0.88
N ASN A 126 -2.36 -14.36 -1.71
CA ASN A 126 -2.25 -14.48 -3.17
C ASN A 126 -0.82 -14.70 -3.67
N ASP A 127 0.21 -14.62 -2.82
CA ASP A 127 1.59 -14.97 -3.17
C ASP A 127 2.23 -14.10 -4.26
N ARG A 128 1.82 -12.84 -4.41
CA ARG A 128 2.42 -11.91 -5.38
C ARG A 128 3.62 -11.16 -4.78
N ASN A 129 4.50 -10.61 -5.61
CA ASN A 129 5.62 -9.77 -5.18
C ASN A 129 5.17 -8.47 -4.48
N SER A 130 3.91 -8.08 -4.72
CA SER A 130 3.21 -6.95 -4.10
C SER A 130 2.37 -7.36 -2.88
N SER A 131 2.37 -8.65 -2.49
CA SER A 131 1.62 -9.09 -1.33
C SER A 131 2.24 -8.60 -0.03
N SER A 132 1.43 -7.89 0.76
CA SER A 132 1.80 -7.40 2.08
C SER A 132 1.47 -8.41 3.17
N TRP A 133 2.13 -8.27 4.31
CA TRP A 133 2.02 -9.18 5.45
C TRP A 133 1.14 -8.61 6.55
N GLY A 134 0.57 -9.52 7.32
CA GLY A 134 -0.20 -9.25 8.52
C GLY A 134 0.57 -9.59 9.79
N ASN A 135 -0.17 -9.57 10.88
CA ASN A 135 0.31 -9.92 12.20
C ASN A 135 -0.68 -10.84 12.95
N GLY A 136 -1.42 -11.70 12.26
CA GLY A 136 -2.30 -12.69 12.90
C GLY A 136 -3.79 -12.40 12.78
N VAL A 137 -4.52 -12.76 13.84
CA VAL A 137 -5.99 -12.80 13.83
C VAL A 137 -6.58 -11.73 14.75
N TYR A 138 -7.61 -11.05 14.27
CA TYR A 138 -8.42 -10.11 15.02
C TYR A 138 -9.87 -10.61 15.12
N ARG A 139 -10.54 -10.20 16.18
CA ARG A 139 -11.94 -10.52 16.43
C ARG A 139 -12.71 -9.28 16.89
N SER A 140 -13.91 -9.13 16.37
CA SER A 140 -14.91 -8.13 16.79
C SER A 140 -16.15 -8.84 17.32
N THR A 141 -16.85 -8.21 18.26
CA THR A 141 -18.16 -8.63 18.80
C THR A 141 -19.23 -7.56 18.65
N ASP A 142 -18.96 -6.54 17.84
CA ASP A 142 -19.84 -5.38 17.60
C ASP A 142 -19.97 -5.09 16.09
N GLY A 143 -19.80 -6.12 15.26
CA GLY A 143 -19.93 -6.04 13.81
C GLY A 143 -18.84 -5.21 13.13
N GLY A 144 -17.65 -5.11 13.75
CA GLY A 144 -16.47 -4.43 13.23
C GLY A 144 -16.22 -3.02 13.75
N ALA A 145 -16.99 -2.54 14.75
CA ALA A 145 -16.75 -1.20 15.30
C ALA A 145 -15.48 -1.15 16.17
N THR A 146 -15.16 -2.26 16.87
CA THR A 146 -13.92 -2.45 17.61
C THR A 146 -13.31 -3.83 17.35
N TRP A 147 -11.98 -3.91 17.44
CA TRP A 147 -11.22 -5.12 17.17
C TRP A 147 -10.26 -5.44 18.32
N THR A 148 -10.17 -6.72 18.66
CA THR A 148 -9.17 -7.27 19.56
C THR A 148 -8.22 -8.16 18.78
N HIS A 149 -6.91 -7.95 18.93
CA HIS A 149 -5.90 -8.88 18.45
C HIS A 149 -5.91 -10.15 19.30
N VAL A 150 -6.25 -11.29 18.71
CA VAL A 150 -6.46 -12.56 19.42
C VAL A 150 -5.40 -13.61 19.09
N GLY A 151 -4.20 -13.23 18.61
CA GLY A 151 -3.06 -14.16 18.49
C GLY A 151 -2.65 -14.53 17.07
N LEU A 152 -1.82 -15.57 16.95
CA LEU A 152 -1.09 -15.95 15.73
C LEU A 152 -0.23 -14.79 15.17
N ARG A 153 0.49 -14.10 16.06
CA ARG A 153 1.19 -12.83 15.76
C ARG A 153 2.25 -12.97 14.67
N ASN A 154 2.82 -14.15 14.52
CA ASN A 154 3.94 -14.44 13.64
C ASN A 154 3.53 -15.19 12.37
N SER A 155 2.23 -15.44 12.17
CA SER A 155 1.72 -16.18 11.02
C SER A 155 1.94 -15.47 9.69
N LYS A 156 2.07 -14.13 9.70
CA LYS A 156 2.28 -13.21 8.56
C LYS A 156 1.21 -13.24 7.46
N THR A 157 0.56 -14.36 7.21
CA THR A 157 -0.49 -14.53 6.21
C THR A 157 -1.51 -15.53 6.72
N ILE A 158 -2.76 -15.08 6.81
CA ILE A 158 -3.92 -15.93 7.06
C ILE A 158 -4.72 -16.06 5.77
N ALA A 159 -4.82 -17.29 5.25
CA ALA A 159 -5.47 -17.55 3.97
C ALA A 159 -6.98 -17.83 4.08
N ARG A 160 -7.44 -18.33 5.22
CA ARG A 160 -8.85 -18.69 5.44
C ARG A 160 -9.19 -18.72 6.92
N ILE A 161 -10.41 -18.33 7.26
CA ILE A 161 -11.02 -18.53 8.58
C ILE A 161 -12.37 -19.20 8.37
N VAL A 162 -12.63 -20.26 9.14
CA VAL A 162 -13.95 -20.92 9.19
C VAL A 162 -14.42 -20.95 10.64
N VAL A 163 -15.60 -20.39 10.91
CA VAL A 163 -16.20 -20.31 12.25
C VAL A 163 -17.21 -21.43 12.41
N HIS A 164 -17.25 -22.04 13.60
CA HIS A 164 -18.18 -23.11 13.90
C HIS A 164 -19.64 -22.65 13.73
N PRO A 165 -20.54 -23.45 13.13
CA PRO A 165 -21.86 -23.00 12.71
C PRO A 165 -22.76 -22.55 13.88
N THR A 166 -22.56 -23.14 15.06
CA THR A 166 -23.39 -22.88 16.25
C THR A 166 -22.62 -22.31 17.44
N ASP A 167 -21.30 -22.10 17.31
CA ASP A 167 -20.48 -21.55 18.39
C ASP A 167 -19.52 -20.47 17.86
N PRO A 168 -19.79 -19.18 18.09
CA PRO A 168 -18.96 -18.10 17.57
C PRO A 168 -17.59 -17.98 18.27
N LYS A 169 -17.31 -18.79 19.30
CA LYS A 169 -16.01 -18.86 19.99
C LYS A 169 -15.06 -19.89 19.38
N THR A 170 -15.59 -20.84 18.62
CA THR A 170 -14.81 -21.89 17.97
C THR A 170 -14.52 -21.52 16.53
N ALA A 171 -13.23 -21.48 16.16
CA ALA A 171 -12.80 -21.16 14.80
C ALA A 171 -11.56 -21.94 14.39
N TYR A 172 -11.45 -22.21 13.09
CA TYR A 172 -10.27 -22.79 12.43
C TYR A 172 -9.62 -21.74 11.53
N VAL A 173 -8.29 -21.71 11.53
CA VAL A 173 -7.49 -20.73 10.80
C VAL A 173 -6.44 -21.42 9.94
N ALA A 174 -6.40 -21.06 8.66
CA ALA A 174 -5.39 -21.49 7.71
C ALA A 174 -4.23 -20.48 7.73
N ALA A 175 -3.15 -20.82 8.43
CA ALA A 175 -1.96 -19.96 8.52
C ALA A 175 -0.91 -20.44 7.52
N MET A 176 -0.56 -19.56 6.59
CA MET A 176 0.42 -19.89 5.55
C MET A 176 1.87 -19.64 5.98
N GLY A 177 2.12 -18.71 6.89
CA GLY A 177 3.46 -18.27 7.24
C GLY A 177 3.99 -17.16 6.33
N ASP A 178 5.19 -16.71 6.65
CA ASP A 178 5.96 -15.73 5.87
C ASP A 178 6.18 -16.18 4.42
N LEU A 179 5.88 -15.32 3.45
CA LEU A 179 6.08 -15.57 2.02
C LEU A 179 7.58 -15.61 1.64
N TRP A 180 8.41 -14.81 2.32
CA TRP A 180 9.79 -14.54 1.93
C TRP A 180 10.83 -15.49 2.55
N GLY A 181 10.38 -16.42 3.40
CA GLY A 181 11.25 -17.48 3.91
C GLY A 181 10.63 -18.32 5.03
N PRO A 182 11.41 -19.26 5.60
CA PRO A 182 10.92 -20.12 6.67
C PRO A 182 10.45 -19.32 7.88
N SER A 183 9.40 -19.80 8.55
CA SER A 183 8.81 -19.12 9.71
C SER A 183 8.05 -20.09 10.61
N ALA A 184 7.86 -19.68 11.87
CA ALA A 184 6.95 -20.33 12.80
C ALA A 184 5.48 -20.01 12.43
N GLU A 185 4.53 -20.63 13.15
CA GLU A 185 3.09 -20.38 12.98
C GLU A 185 2.54 -20.69 11.56
N ARG A 186 2.90 -21.85 11.03
CA ARG A 186 2.32 -22.43 9.81
C ARG A 186 1.41 -23.61 10.12
N GLY A 187 0.39 -23.82 9.31
CA GLY A 187 -0.56 -24.94 9.44
C GLY A 187 -1.98 -24.53 9.79
N CYS A 188 -2.81 -25.51 10.14
CA CYS A 188 -4.19 -25.27 10.60
C CYS A 188 -4.19 -25.09 12.12
N TYR A 189 -4.78 -23.99 12.58
CA TYR A 189 -4.94 -23.69 13.99
C TYR A 189 -6.41 -23.71 14.37
N LYS A 190 -6.72 -24.14 15.60
CA LYS A 190 -8.06 -24.14 16.18
C LYS A 190 -8.06 -23.36 17.49
N THR A 191 -9.11 -22.60 17.72
CA THR A 191 -9.49 -22.05 19.02
C THR A 191 -10.90 -22.54 19.39
N THR A 192 -11.18 -22.64 20.69
CA THR A 192 -12.51 -22.92 21.25
C THR A 192 -12.90 -21.89 22.33
N ASP A 193 -12.10 -20.83 22.49
CA ASP A 193 -12.20 -19.83 23.55
C ASP A 193 -12.13 -18.40 23.00
N ALA A 194 -12.67 -18.20 21.80
CA ALA A 194 -12.71 -16.92 21.11
C ALA A 194 -11.32 -16.32 20.80
N GLY A 195 -10.32 -17.19 20.65
CA GLY A 195 -8.95 -16.82 20.31
C GLY A 195 -8.07 -16.48 21.51
N ALA A 196 -8.51 -16.74 22.74
CA ALA A 196 -7.63 -16.59 23.91
C ALA A 196 -6.46 -17.60 23.85
N THR A 197 -6.71 -18.81 23.32
CA THR A 197 -5.69 -19.81 23.04
C THR A 197 -5.84 -20.42 21.65
N TRP A 198 -4.72 -20.86 21.09
CA TRP A 198 -4.64 -21.50 19.78
C TRP A 198 -3.88 -22.82 19.86
N LYS A 199 -4.47 -23.86 19.27
CA LYS A 199 -3.82 -25.17 19.10
C LYS A 199 -3.52 -25.39 17.62
N ALA A 200 -2.26 -25.67 17.27
CA ALA A 200 -1.92 -26.20 15.96
C ALA A 200 -2.51 -27.62 15.84
N VAL A 201 -3.53 -27.79 15.02
CA VAL A 201 -4.25 -29.06 14.84
C VAL A 201 -3.75 -29.86 13.65
N LEU A 202 -3.17 -29.20 12.65
CA LEU A 202 -2.50 -29.86 11.51
C LEU A 202 -1.26 -29.06 11.09
N THR A 203 -0.11 -29.72 11.02
CA THR A 203 1.15 -29.17 10.51
C THR A 203 1.83 -30.17 9.59
N ALA A 204 2.69 -29.69 8.70
CA ALA A 204 3.52 -30.59 7.91
C ALA A 204 4.55 -31.31 8.80
N PRO A 205 4.91 -32.56 8.48
CA PRO A 205 5.97 -33.26 9.19
C PRO A 205 7.32 -32.53 9.12
N ALA A 206 8.14 -32.69 10.16
CA ALA A 206 9.52 -32.23 10.13
C ALA A 206 10.31 -32.89 8.98
N PRO A 207 11.26 -32.18 8.35
CA PRO A 207 11.73 -30.83 8.66
C PRO A 207 10.93 -29.70 7.95
N ASN A 208 9.81 -29.99 7.29
CA ASN A 208 9.13 -29.05 6.40
C ASN A 208 8.07 -28.17 7.09
N ALA A 209 7.83 -28.35 8.40
CA ALA A 209 6.83 -27.61 9.16
C ALA A 209 6.97 -26.08 9.07
N ASN A 210 8.19 -25.55 8.94
CA ASN A 210 8.46 -24.11 8.84
C ASN A 210 8.43 -23.56 7.40
N LYS A 211 8.12 -24.39 6.40
CA LYS A 211 8.02 -24.03 4.98
C LYS A 211 6.66 -24.35 4.36
N THR A 212 5.86 -25.14 5.06
CA THR A 212 4.55 -25.62 4.60
C THR A 212 3.45 -25.11 5.50
N GLY A 213 2.54 -24.31 4.94
CA GLY A 213 1.40 -23.74 5.66
C GLY A 213 0.06 -24.33 5.23
N CYS A 214 -1.01 -23.89 5.88
CA CYS A 214 -2.37 -24.27 5.51
C CYS A 214 -2.97 -23.23 4.57
N GLY A 215 -3.39 -23.66 3.37
CA GLY A 215 -3.80 -22.75 2.29
C GLY A 215 -5.31 -22.53 2.18
N ASP A 216 -6.11 -23.50 2.60
CA ASP A 216 -7.57 -23.43 2.56
C ASP A 216 -8.20 -24.36 3.61
N LEU A 217 -9.46 -24.10 3.96
CA LEU A 217 -10.26 -24.83 4.96
C LEU A 217 -11.72 -24.90 4.55
N ALA A 218 -12.34 -26.06 4.78
CA ALA A 218 -13.79 -26.24 4.67
C ALA A 218 -14.32 -27.08 5.82
N LEU A 219 -15.47 -26.68 6.36
CA LEU A 219 -16.17 -27.37 7.45
C LEU A 219 -17.47 -27.95 6.90
N ASP A 220 -17.74 -29.22 7.18
CA ASP A 220 -19.04 -29.82 6.84
C ASP A 220 -20.14 -29.11 7.67
N PRO A 221 -21.09 -28.40 7.03
CA PRO A 221 -22.10 -27.62 7.74
C PRO A 221 -23.10 -28.49 8.51
N SER A 222 -23.21 -29.78 8.18
CA SER A 222 -24.11 -30.74 8.84
C SER A 222 -23.42 -31.52 9.98
N ASP A 223 -22.10 -31.64 9.93
CA ASP A 223 -21.27 -32.29 10.96
C ASP A 223 -19.96 -31.50 11.15
N PRO A 224 -19.93 -30.52 12.06
CA PRO A 224 -18.75 -29.68 12.26
C PRO A 224 -17.55 -30.42 12.91
N ASN A 225 -17.64 -31.73 13.16
CA ASN A 225 -16.45 -32.55 13.46
C ASN A 225 -15.69 -32.92 12.18
N THR A 226 -16.35 -32.90 11.02
CA THR A 226 -15.74 -33.16 9.73
C THR A 226 -15.12 -31.88 9.17
N VAL A 227 -13.78 -31.83 9.15
CA VAL A 227 -12.99 -30.67 8.71
C VAL A 227 -12.05 -31.10 7.59
N TYR A 228 -11.97 -30.29 6.53
CA TYR A 228 -10.98 -30.42 5.47
C TYR A 228 -9.98 -29.27 5.54
N ALA A 229 -8.70 -29.57 5.37
CA ALA A 229 -7.61 -28.61 5.36
C ALA A 229 -6.61 -28.94 4.25
N THR A 230 -5.99 -27.92 3.66
CA THR A 230 -4.95 -28.11 2.64
C THR A 230 -3.59 -27.69 3.17
N LEU A 231 -2.55 -28.48 2.94
CA LEU A 231 -1.17 -28.06 3.19
C LEU A 231 -0.46 -27.73 1.89
N TYR A 232 0.35 -26.66 1.90
CA TYR A 232 1.03 -26.14 0.73
C TYR A 232 2.37 -25.51 1.12
N ALA A 233 3.45 -25.95 0.47
CA ALA A 233 4.79 -25.38 0.63
C ALA A 233 5.04 -24.31 -0.42
N ARG A 234 5.52 -23.13 0.00
CA ARG A 234 5.83 -22.01 -0.89
C ARG A 234 7.00 -21.18 -0.38
N HIS A 235 7.73 -20.58 -1.30
CA HIS A 235 8.79 -19.62 -0.99
C HIS A 235 8.93 -18.65 -2.16
N ARG A 236 9.00 -17.35 -1.84
CA ARG A 236 9.28 -16.29 -2.81
C ARG A 236 10.64 -15.66 -2.52
N GLU A 237 11.37 -15.42 -3.59
CA GLU A 237 12.55 -14.58 -3.63
C GLU A 237 12.27 -13.36 -4.53
N PRO A 238 13.07 -12.29 -4.47
CA PRO A 238 12.92 -11.15 -5.39
C PRO A 238 12.87 -11.57 -6.87
N TRP A 239 13.61 -12.63 -7.23
CA TRP A 239 13.78 -13.12 -8.61
C TRP A 239 13.08 -14.46 -8.89
N ALA A 240 12.36 -15.08 -7.95
CA ALA A 240 11.76 -16.39 -8.18
C ALA A 240 10.55 -16.68 -7.27
N PHE A 241 9.75 -17.66 -7.69
CA PHE A 241 8.73 -18.27 -6.86
C PHE A 241 8.81 -19.79 -6.97
N SER A 242 8.99 -20.45 -5.83
CA SER A 242 9.09 -21.91 -5.72
C SER A 242 7.96 -22.46 -4.87
N TYR A 243 7.52 -23.68 -5.18
CA TYR A 243 6.46 -24.32 -4.42
C TYR A 243 6.58 -25.85 -4.37
N GLY A 244 5.78 -26.46 -3.49
CA GLY A 244 5.67 -27.90 -3.35
C GLY A 244 7.03 -28.55 -3.10
N VAL A 245 7.34 -29.60 -3.87
CA VAL A 245 8.57 -30.38 -3.74
C VAL A 245 9.86 -29.59 -3.97
N ALA A 246 9.80 -28.49 -4.74
CA ALA A 246 10.96 -27.63 -4.95
C ALA A 246 11.40 -26.90 -3.65
N VAL A 247 10.46 -26.59 -2.77
CA VAL A 247 10.71 -25.92 -1.48
C VAL A 247 11.15 -26.92 -0.40
N THR A 248 10.66 -28.15 -0.49
CA THR A 248 10.79 -29.19 0.56
C THR A 248 11.88 -30.23 0.28
N GLY A 249 12.74 -29.99 -0.71
CA GLY A 249 13.85 -30.89 -1.03
C GLY A 249 13.40 -32.22 -1.64
N GLY A 250 12.37 -32.19 -2.49
CA GLY A 250 11.91 -33.34 -3.27
C GLY A 250 10.83 -34.21 -2.61
N LYS A 251 10.36 -33.88 -1.40
CA LYS A 251 9.32 -34.64 -0.68
C LYS A 251 8.03 -33.84 -0.58
N ASP A 252 6.91 -34.38 -1.07
CA ASP A 252 5.62 -33.70 -0.93
C ASP A 252 5.21 -33.60 0.55
N ALA A 253 5.00 -32.36 1.00
CA ALA A 253 4.49 -32.05 2.33
C ALA A 253 3.08 -31.46 2.26
N GLY A 254 2.49 -31.40 1.06
CA GLY A 254 1.18 -30.80 0.81
C GLY A 254 0.04 -31.82 0.78
N GLY A 255 -1.08 -31.39 0.23
CA GLY A 255 -2.25 -32.22 -0.07
C GLY A 255 -3.49 -31.82 0.71
N ILE A 256 -4.56 -32.61 0.53
CA ILE A 256 -5.84 -32.45 1.23
C ILE A 256 -5.88 -33.39 2.42
N PHE A 257 -6.26 -32.88 3.58
CA PHE A 257 -6.37 -33.64 4.82
C PHE A 257 -7.80 -33.53 5.35
N LYS A 258 -8.31 -34.64 5.89
CA LYS A 258 -9.63 -34.72 6.50
C LYS A 258 -9.51 -35.15 7.96
N SER A 259 -10.22 -34.45 8.83
CA SER A 259 -10.52 -34.88 10.18
C SER A 259 -12.00 -35.20 10.27
N SER A 260 -12.37 -36.17 11.11
CA SER A 260 -13.76 -36.48 11.47
C SER A 260 -14.00 -36.37 12.99
N ASP A 261 -13.06 -35.78 13.71
CA ASP A 261 -13.04 -35.62 15.17
C ASP A 261 -12.63 -34.19 15.57
N ALA A 262 -13.08 -33.22 14.78
CA ALA A 262 -12.92 -31.78 14.98
C ALA A 262 -11.44 -31.32 15.04
N GLY A 263 -10.57 -31.98 14.28
CA GLY A 263 -9.15 -31.66 14.14
C GLY A 263 -8.24 -32.37 15.14
N THR A 264 -8.72 -33.42 15.83
CA THR A 264 -7.89 -34.19 16.78
C THR A 264 -6.96 -35.14 16.05
N THR A 265 -7.47 -35.82 15.02
CA THR A 265 -6.72 -36.67 14.11
C THR A 265 -7.00 -36.29 12.65
N TRP A 266 -6.02 -36.58 11.77
CA TRP A 266 -6.08 -36.21 10.36
C TRP A 266 -5.62 -37.35 9.48
N LYS A 267 -6.37 -37.58 8.40
CA LYS A 267 -6.04 -38.50 7.30
C LYS A 267 -5.69 -37.67 6.07
N LYS A 268 -4.49 -37.86 5.51
CA LYS A 268 -4.18 -37.34 4.16
C LYS A 268 -5.04 -38.10 3.15
N LEU A 269 -5.82 -37.37 2.37
CA LEU A 269 -6.68 -37.95 1.34
C LEU A 269 -5.84 -38.35 0.13
N SER A 270 -6.24 -39.44 -0.48
CA SER A 270 -5.65 -40.02 -1.69
C SER A 270 -6.78 -40.65 -2.52
N GLY A 271 -6.51 -41.54 -3.47
CA GLY A 271 -7.58 -42.20 -4.24
C GLY A 271 -8.04 -41.41 -5.46
N GLY A 272 -7.08 -40.88 -6.24
CA GLY A 272 -7.31 -40.19 -7.51
C GLY A 272 -6.63 -38.83 -7.61
N LEU A 273 -6.20 -38.27 -6.48
CA LEU A 273 -5.40 -37.04 -6.41
C LEU A 273 -3.93 -37.29 -6.80
N PRO A 274 -3.23 -36.28 -7.36
CA PRO A 274 -1.78 -36.32 -7.54
C PRO A 274 -1.04 -36.52 -6.21
N ALA A 275 0.12 -37.18 -6.23
CA ALA A 275 0.91 -37.45 -5.04
C ALA A 275 1.74 -36.23 -4.57
N SER A 276 2.03 -35.29 -5.48
CA SER A 276 2.77 -34.05 -5.25
C SER A 276 1.90 -32.87 -5.63
N THR A 277 1.71 -31.94 -4.70
CA THR A 277 0.73 -30.86 -4.85
C THR A 277 1.31 -29.48 -4.55
N GLY A 278 0.77 -28.47 -5.23
CA GLY A 278 0.97 -27.05 -4.96
C GLY A 278 -0.23 -26.44 -4.23
N ARG A 279 -0.64 -25.23 -4.63
CA ARG A 279 -1.82 -24.57 -4.03
C ARG A 279 -3.09 -25.38 -4.32
N ILE A 280 -3.98 -25.46 -3.34
CA ILE A 280 -5.25 -26.19 -3.42
C ILE A 280 -6.37 -25.31 -2.86
N GLY A 281 -7.47 -25.20 -3.60
CA GLY A 281 -8.74 -24.64 -3.11
C GLY A 281 -9.81 -25.72 -2.95
N LEU A 282 -10.70 -25.55 -1.98
CA LEU A 282 -11.77 -26.49 -1.63
C LEU A 282 -13.15 -25.80 -1.57
N ASP A 283 -14.20 -26.55 -1.89
CA ASP A 283 -15.55 -26.19 -1.48
C ASP A 283 -16.43 -27.43 -1.27
N ILE A 284 -17.43 -27.32 -0.39
CA ILE A 284 -18.35 -28.41 -0.03
C ILE A 284 -19.74 -28.04 -0.49
N TYR A 285 -20.41 -28.96 -1.17
CA TYR A 285 -21.80 -28.75 -1.55
C TYR A 285 -22.71 -28.83 -0.31
N ARG A 286 -23.33 -27.70 0.05
CA ARG A 286 -24.01 -27.54 1.34
C ARG A 286 -25.22 -28.46 1.55
N LYS A 287 -25.95 -28.82 0.49
CA LYS A 287 -27.13 -29.69 0.60
C LYS A 287 -26.79 -31.17 0.71
N ASP A 288 -25.65 -31.59 0.16
CA ASP A 288 -25.11 -32.94 0.35
C ASP A 288 -23.58 -32.85 0.55
N PRO A 289 -23.13 -32.72 1.81
CA PRO A 289 -21.71 -32.61 2.15
C PRO A 289 -20.85 -33.83 1.81
N LYS A 290 -21.41 -34.89 1.22
CA LYS A 290 -20.63 -35.95 0.57
C LYS A 290 -19.90 -35.44 -0.67
N ILE A 291 -20.44 -34.42 -1.33
CA ILE A 291 -19.88 -33.87 -2.55
C ILE A 291 -18.88 -32.77 -2.18
N VAL A 292 -17.62 -33.02 -2.52
CA VAL A 292 -16.50 -32.09 -2.29
C VAL A 292 -15.81 -31.80 -3.60
N TYR A 293 -15.58 -30.52 -3.86
CA TYR A 293 -14.80 -30.04 -4.99
C TYR A 293 -13.42 -29.58 -4.55
N ALA A 294 -12.42 -29.84 -5.39
CA ALA A 294 -11.07 -29.33 -5.20
C ALA A 294 -10.50 -28.82 -6.52
N ILE A 295 -9.72 -27.75 -6.46
CA ILE A 295 -8.83 -27.34 -7.55
C ILE A 295 -7.39 -27.51 -7.07
N VAL A 296 -6.60 -28.32 -7.77
CA VAL A 296 -5.30 -28.81 -7.29
C VAL A 296 -4.21 -28.44 -8.28
N GLN A 297 -3.18 -27.74 -7.81
CA GLN A 297 -1.94 -27.54 -8.56
C GLN A 297 -1.06 -28.80 -8.48
N SER A 298 -0.54 -29.28 -9.59
CA SER A 298 0.44 -30.38 -9.61
C SER A 298 1.15 -30.49 -10.97
N ASP A 299 2.46 -30.74 -10.92
CA ASP A 299 3.35 -30.91 -12.07
C ASP A 299 3.84 -32.36 -12.26
N GLU A 300 3.16 -33.36 -11.69
CA GLU A 300 3.56 -34.78 -11.76
C GLU A 300 3.51 -35.42 -13.17
N GLY A 301 3.40 -34.60 -14.22
CA GLY A 301 3.35 -35.02 -15.60
C GLY A 301 1.96 -35.42 -16.08
N GLY A 302 1.85 -35.72 -17.37
CA GLY A 302 0.57 -35.94 -18.05
C GLY A 302 0.14 -34.73 -18.89
N THR A 303 -1.04 -34.81 -19.50
CA THR A 303 -1.51 -33.79 -20.45
C THR A 303 -2.48 -32.80 -19.79
N SER A 304 -2.57 -31.60 -20.37
CA SER A 304 -3.60 -30.61 -20.08
C SER A 304 -4.88 -30.84 -20.88
N ASN A 305 -4.98 -31.94 -21.63
CA ASN A 305 -6.17 -32.23 -22.45
C ASN A 305 -7.33 -32.68 -21.57
N ILE A 306 -8.52 -32.17 -21.90
CA ILE A 306 -9.78 -32.44 -21.19
C ILE A 306 -10.19 -33.92 -21.24
N ASP A 307 -9.87 -34.62 -22.33
CA ASP A 307 -10.26 -36.03 -22.54
C ASP A 307 -9.42 -37.03 -21.73
N GLN A 308 -8.34 -36.58 -21.09
CA GLN A 308 -7.46 -37.43 -20.30
C GLN A 308 -7.67 -37.24 -18.80
N VAL A 309 -8.86 -37.61 -18.32
CA VAL A 309 -9.23 -37.62 -16.89
C VAL A 309 -8.34 -38.52 -16.01
N LYS A 310 -7.55 -39.41 -16.61
CA LYS A 310 -6.53 -40.23 -15.93
C LYS A 310 -5.14 -39.56 -15.84
N SER A 311 -4.99 -38.34 -16.34
CA SER A 311 -3.75 -37.56 -16.24
C SER A 311 -3.38 -37.32 -14.78
N LYS A 312 -2.07 -37.33 -14.47
CA LYS A 312 -1.53 -37.01 -13.15
C LYS A 312 -1.30 -35.52 -12.93
N ARG A 313 -1.52 -34.69 -13.96
CA ARG A 313 -1.46 -33.23 -13.86
C ARG A 313 -2.62 -32.71 -13.00
N GLY A 314 -2.40 -31.58 -12.35
CA GLY A 314 -3.44 -30.85 -11.61
C GLY A 314 -4.70 -30.51 -12.43
N GLY A 315 -5.66 -29.87 -11.77
CA GLY A 315 -6.94 -29.50 -12.36
C GLY A 315 -8.09 -29.47 -11.34
N VAL A 316 -9.32 -29.58 -11.84
CA VAL A 316 -10.55 -29.65 -11.04
C VAL A 316 -10.88 -31.10 -10.73
N PHE A 317 -11.15 -31.40 -9.46
CA PHE A 317 -11.49 -32.72 -8.96
C PHE A 317 -12.81 -32.67 -8.20
N ARG A 318 -13.55 -33.78 -8.25
CA ARG A 318 -14.80 -33.98 -7.53
C ARG A 318 -14.77 -35.31 -6.79
N SER A 319 -15.24 -35.30 -5.55
CA SER A 319 -15.55 -36.48 -4.75
C SER A 319 -17.05 -36.53 -4.47
N GLU A 320 -17.62 -37.73 -4.38
CA GLU A 320 -19.01 -37.98 -3.99
C GLU A 320 -19.13 -38.77 -2.67
N ASP A 321 -18.00 -38.99 -1.98
CA ASP A 321 -17.91 -39.88 -0.82
C ASP A 321 -17.14 -39.24 0.34
N LYS A 322 -17.28 -37.92 0.53
CA LYS A 322 -16.57 -37.14 1.55
C LYS A 322 -15.04 -37.20 1.39
N GLY A 323 -14.54 -37.30 0.16
CA GLY A 323 -13.12 -37.22 -0.18
C GLY A 323 -12.35 -38.54 -0.09
N GLU A 324 -13.03 -39.69 0.04
CA GLU A 324 -12.38 -41.01 0.07
C GLU A 324 -11.89 -41.43 -1.32
N SER A 325 -12.61 -41.03 -2.38
CA SER A 325 -12.20 -41.17 -3.77
C SER A 325 -12.44 -39.88 -4.57
N TRP A 326 -11.59 -39.64 -5.56
CA TRP A 326 -11.59 -38.41 -6.36
C TRP A 326 -11.55 -38.72 -7.85
N THR A 327 -12.40 -38.03 -8.61
CA THR A 327 -12.37 -38.02 -10.07
C THR A 327 -11.87 -36.67 -10.57
N ARG A 328 -10.85 -36.67 -11.44
CA ARG A 328 -10.43 -35.47 -12.15
C ARG A 328 -11.48 -35.14 -13.21
N MET A 329 -12.07 -33.96 -13.11
CA MET A 329 -13.14 -33.51 -13.99
C MET A 329 -12.59 -32.72 -15.19
N ASN A 330 -11.54 -31.91 -14.96
CA ASN A 330 -10.94 -31.06 -15.98
C ASN A 330 -9.49 -30.67 -15.61
N ALA A 331 -8.69 -30.20 -16.58
CA ALA A 331 -7.32 -29.73 -16.38
C ALA A 331 -7.20 -28.27 -15.91
N LEU A 332 -8.31 -27.52 -15.86
CA LEU A 332 -8.33 -26.10 -15.54
C LEU A 332 -7.74 -25.80 -14.15
N ASN A 333 -6.69 -24.99 -14.12
CA ASN A 333 -6.15 -24.35 -12.92
C ASN A 333 -5.36 -23.09 -13.32
N PRO A 334 -6.06 -21.98 -13.62
CA PRO A 334 -5.43 -20.77 -14.13
C PRO A 334 -4.48 -20.20 -13.08
N ARG A 335 -3.20 -20.03 -13.43
CA ARG A 335 -2.14 -19.40 -12.62
C ARG A 335 -2.24 -19.76 -11.12
N ALA A 336 -2.10 -21.06 -10.85
CA ALA A 336 -2.48 -21.67 -9.58
C ALA A 336 -1.95 -20.97 -8.31
N PHE A 337 -0.70 -20.48 -8.28
CA PHE A 337 -0.18 -19.80 -7.09
C PHE A 337 -0.97 -18.55 -6.72
N TYR A 338 -1.63 -17.89 -7.68
CA TYR A 338 -2.30 -16.60 -7.51
C TYR A 338 -3.79 -16.76 -7.17
N PHE A 339 -4.47 -17.75 -7.78
CA PHE A 339 -5.92 -17.93 -7.64
C PHE A 339 -6.30 -19.21 -6.89
N SER A 340 -6.27 -20.37 -7.58
CA SER A 340 -6.72 -21.68 -7.08
C SER A 340 -7.98 -21.59 -6.19
N GLN A 341 -9.00 -20.84 -6.63
CA GLN A 341 -10.29 -20.72 -5.93
C GLN A 341 -11.37 -21.46 -6.71
N ILE A 342 -12.15 -22.27 -6.01
CA ILE A 342 -13.33 -22.97 -6.54
C ILE A 342 -14.51 -22.72 -5.61
N ARG A 343 -15.71 -22.53 -6.16
CA ARG A 343 -16.97 -22.38 -5.40
C ARG A 343 -18.06 -23.22 -6.02
N VAL A 344 -18.83 -23.93 -5.22
CA VAL A 344 -20.01 -24.69 -5.65
C VAL A 344 -21.28 -23.89 -5.34
N ASP A 345 -22.22 -23.89 -6.29
CA ASP A 345 -23.54 -23.29 -6.07
C ASP A 345 -24.22 -23.99 -4.86
N PRO A 346 -24.76 -23.24 -3.89
CA PRO A 346 -25.31 -23.80 -2.66
C PRO A 346 -26.59 -24.64 -2.90
N THR A 347 -27.14 -24.62 -4.12
CA THR A 347 -28.39 -25.30 -4.47
C THR A 347 -28.29 -26.29 -5.63
N ASN A 348 -27.19 -26.28 -6.38
CA ASN A 348 -26.93 -27.15 -7.53
C ASN A 348 -25.47 -27.65 -7.50
N ASP A 349 -25.27 -28.94 -7.21
CA ASP A 349 -23.94 -29.54 -7.10
C ASP A 349 -23.17 -29.58 -8.43
N LYS A 350 -23.85 -29.40 -9.57
CA LYS A 350 -23.22 -29.39 -10.89
C LYS A 350 -22.75 -28.02 -11.32
N LYS A 351 -23.20 -26.96 -10.65
CA LYS A 351 -22.85 -25.59 -10.98
C LYS A 351 -21.69 -25.14 -10.12
N ILE A 352 -20.53 -24.92 -10.74
CA ILE A 352 -19.31 -24.49 -10.05
C ILE A 352 -18.65 -23.32 -10.76
N TYR A 353 -17.93 -22.52 -9.97
CA TYR A 353 -17.16 -21.37 -10.41
C TYR A 353 -15.69 -21.61 -10.08
N VAL A 354 -14.80 -21.38 -11.05
CA VAL A 354 -13.35 -21.40 -10.88
C VAL A 354 -12.79 -20.02 -11.20
N LEU A 355 -12.07 -19.44 -10.24
CA LEU A 355 -11.51 -18.10 -10.40
C LEU A 355 -10.12 -18.15 -11.03
N GLY A 356 -9.78 -17.08 -11.75
CA GLY A 356 -8.56 -16.92 -12.51
C GLY A 356 -8.45 -15.50 -13.04
N TYR A 357 -7.63 -15.30 -14.08
CA TYR A 357 -7.65 -14.05 -14.85
C TYR A 357 -9.09 -13.72 -15.30
N ALA A 358 -9.81 -14.72 -15.82
CA ALA A 358 -11.25 -14.71 -16.00
C ALA A 358 -11.94 -15.64 -14.98
N MET A 359 -13.23 -15.39 -14.73
CA MET A 359 -14.10 -16.32 -13.99
C MET A 359 -14.65 -17.38 -14.95
N HIS A 360 -14.48 -18.66 -14.59
CA HIS A 360 -14.95 -19.80 -15.38
C HIS A 360 -16.16 -20.44 -14.70
N VAL A 361 -17.17 -20.82 -15.47
CA VAL A 361 -18.41 -21.43 -14.98
C VAL A 361 -18.63 -22.79 -15.61
N SER A 362 -18.99 -23.77 -14.80
CA SER A 362 -19.43 -25.10 -15.24
C SER A 362 -20.86 -25.35 -14.76
N GLU A 363 -21.65 -26.11 -15.53
CA GLU A 363 -23.00 -26.59 -15.18
C GLU A 363 -23.11 -28.11 -15.27
N ASP A 364 -22.00 -28.81 -15.50
CA ASP A 364 -21.91 -30.27 -15.68
C ASP A 364 -21.00 -30.92 -14.63
N GLY A 365 -20.83 -30.25 -13.50
CA GLY A 365 -20.03 -30.71 -12.37
C GLY A 365 -18.52 -30.59 -12.60
N GLY A 366 -18.10 -29.64 -13.43
CA GLY A 366 -16.70 -29.33 -13.71
C GLY A 366 -16.09 -30.08 -14.88
N ARG A 367 -16.89 -30.72 -15.74
CA ARG A 367 -16.37 -31.42 -16.94
C ARG A 367 -16.01 -30.39 -18.01
N SER A 368 -16.88 -29.43 -18.27
CA SER A 368 -16.65 -28.32 -19.20
C SER A 368 -16.81 -26.96 -18.51
N PHE A 369 -16.14 -25.95 -19.06
CA PHE A 369 -16.14 -24.57 -18.55
C PHE A 369 -16.36 -23.57 -19.68
N ARG A 370 -17.03 -22.47 -19.34
CA ARG A 370 -17.24 -21.28 -20.19
C ARG A 370 -16.86 -20.02 -19.41
N GLU A 371 -16.53 -18.96 -20.14
CA GLU A 371 -16.15 -17.65 -19.60
C GLU A 371 -17.16 -16.53 -19.96
N ASP A 372 -18.32 -16.90 -20.52
CA ASP A 372 -19.36 -15.97 -20.98
C ASP A 372 -19.99 -15.11 -19.86
N ARG A 373 -19.77 -15.48 -18.60
CA ARG A 373 -20.18 -14.72 -17.40
C ARG A 373 -19.16 -13.69 -16.93
N PHE A 374 -18.01 -13.60 -17.59
CA PHE A 374 -16.94 -12.64 -17.31
C PHE A 374 -16.88 -11.58 -18.41
N LYS A 375 -17.80 -10.61 -18.39
CA LYS A 375 -17.91 -9.55 -19.40
C LYS A 375 -17.90 -8.17 -18.76
N ASN A 376 -17.01 -7.28 -19.22
CA ASN A 376 -16.81 -5.93 -18.69
C ASN A 376 -16.48 -5.92 -17.18
N ILE A 377 -15.73 -6.93 -16.75
CA ILE A 377 -15.22 -7.06 -15.38
C ILE A 377 -13.70 -6.93 -15.46
N HIS A 378 -13.11 -6.29 -14.46
CA HIS A 378 -11.65 -6.30 -14.31
C HIS A 378 -11.14 -7.74 -14.13
N PRO A 379 -10.02 -8.11 -14.76
CA PRO A 379 -9.40 -9.44 -14.59
C PRO A 379 -8.88 -9.68 -13.17
N ASP A 380 -8.28 -10.85 -12.97
CA ASP A 380 -7.65 -11.28 -11.73
C ASP A 380 -8.67 -11.41 -10.59
N ASN A 381 -9.50 -12.47 -10.69
CA ASN A 381 -10.61 -12.75 -9.80
C ASN A 381 -10.10 -13.54 -8.57
N HIS A 382 -10.19 -12.94 -7.39
CA HIS A 382 -9.62 -13.50 -6.16
C HIS A 382 -10.66 -14.01 -5.16
N ALA A 383 -11.85 -13.42 -5.15
CA ALA A 383 -12.89 -13.76 -4.20
C ALA A 383 -14.24 -13.91 -4.88
N LEU A 384 -15.00 -14.94 -4.51
CA LEU A 384 -16.39 -15.10 -4.93
C LEU A 384 -17.22 -15.54 -3.73
N ALA A 385 -18.25 -14.75 -3.43
CA ALA A 385 -19.30 -15.11 -2.48
C ALA A 385 -20.61 -15.33 -3.23
N ILE A 386 -21.23 -16.48 -2.99
CA ILE A 386 -22.55 -16.85 -3.54
C ILE A 386 -23.54 -16.76 -2.38
N ASP A 387 -24.61 -15.98 -2.54
CA ASP A 387 -25.63 -15.87 -1.51
C ASP A 387 -26.36 -17.22 -1.34
N PRO A 388 -26.28 -17.86 -0.17
CA PRO A 388 -26.87 -19.19 0.03
C PRO A 388 -28.40 -19.20 0.01
N LYS A 389 -29.05 -18.05 0.25
CA LYS A 389 -30.50 -17.91 0.21
C LYS A 389 -31.00 -17.53 -1.19
N SER A 390 -30.12 -16.94 -2.01
CA SER A 390 -30.43 -16.52 -3.38
C SER A 390 -29.21 -16.73 -4.28
N PRO A 391 -28.96 -17.95 -4.79
CA PRO A 391 -27.74 -18.30 -5.52
C PRO A 391 -27.53 -17.53 -6.83
N ASN A 392 -28.54 -16.79 -7.31
CA ASN A 392 -28.39 -15.84 -8.40
C ASN A 392 -27.60 -14.58 -8.02
N ARG A 393 -27.44 -14.30 -6.72
CA ARG A 393 -26.67 -13.17 -6.25
C ARG A 393 -25.22 -13.57 -6.01
N LEU A 394 -24.32 -12.94 -6.77
CA LEU A 394 -22.88 -13.16 -6.71
C LEU A 394 -22.19 -11.86 -6.32
N LEU A 395 -21.19 -11.95 -5.43
CA LEU A 395 -20.21 -10.89 -5.20
C LEU A 395 -18.85 -11.39 -5.65
N LEU A 396 -18.25 -10.70 -6.60
CA LEU A 396 -16.97 -11.04 -7.22
C LEU A 396 -15.96 -9.95 -6.87
N GLY A 397 -14.89 -10.34 -6.18
CA GLY A 397 -13.76 -9.50 -5.84
C GLY A 397 -12.59 -9.76 -6.77
N THR A 398 -12.04 -8.70 -7.35
CA THR A 398 -10.92 -8.75 -8.29
C THR A 398 -9.81 -7.78 -7.88
N ASP A 399 -8.73 -7.69 -8.66
CA ASP A 399 -7.72 -6.64 -8.50
C ASP A 399 -8.28 -5.23 -8.77
N GLY A 400 -9.41 -5.14 -9.49
CA GLY A 400 -10.14 -3.91 -9.80
C GLY A 400 -11.35 -3.61 -8.91
N GLY A 401 -11.51 -4.34 -7.79
CA GLY A 401 -12.58 -4.10 -6.81
C GLY A 401 -13.75 -5.06 -6.87
N LEU A 402 -14.93 -4.55 -6.49
CA LEU A 402 -16.14 -5.36 -6.26
C LEU A 402 -17.11 -5.26 -7.43
N TYR A 403 -17.58 -6.42 -7.87
CA TYR A 403 -18.69 -6.57 -8.80
C TYR A 403 -19.82 -7.36 -8.16
N GLN A 404 -21.06 -6.96 -8.43
CA GLN A 404 -22.25 -7.63 -7.93
C GLN A 404 -23.19 -8.04 -9.06
N SER A 405 -23.65 -9.28 -9.03
CA SER A 405 -24.66 -9.80 -9.96
C SER A 405 -25.91 -10.24 -9.21
N TYR A 406 -27.06 -10.21 -9.88
CA TYR A 406 -28.35 -10.73 -9.39
C TYR A 406 -28.95 -11.78 -10.32
N ASN A 407 -28.20 -12.21 -11.33
CA ASN A 407 -28.63 -13.18 -12.34
C ASN A 407 -27.53 -14.22 -12.63
N SER A 408 -26.82 -14.69 -11.60
CA SER A 408 -25.76 -15.71 -11.75
C SER A 408 -24.61 -15.29 -12.69
N GLY A 409 -24.33 -13.99 -12.80
CA GLY A 409 -23.21 -13.44 -13.56
C GLY A 409 -23.50 -13.12 -15.02
N GLU A 410 -24.77 -13.09 -15.48
CA GLU A 410 -25.06 -12.60 -16.84
C GLU A 410 -24.90 -11.07 -16.96
N GLY A 411 -25.10 -10.35 -15.85
CA GLY A 411 -24.85 -8.92 -15.75
C GLY A 411 -24.24 -8.56 -14.39
N TRP A 412 -23.45 -7.48 -14.39
CA TRP A 412 -22.67 -7.03 -13.23
C TRP A 412 -22.85 -5.53 -12.99
N ASP A 413 -23.09 -5.16 -11.73
CA ASP A 413 -22.92 -3.80 -11.20
C ASP A 413 -21.49 -3.65 -10.68
N PHE A 414 -20.76 -2.67 -11.19
CA PHE A 414 -19.43 -2.36 -10.67
C PHE A 414 -19.55 -1.38 -9.49
N VAL A 415 -19.14 -1.83 -8.31
CA VAL A 415 -19.35 -1.11 -7.06
C VAL A 415 -18.18 -0.18 -6.76
N ASN A 416 -18.06 0.89 -7.56
CA ASN A 416 -16.98 1.89 -7.50
C ASN A 416 -17.17 2.99 -6.43
N ARG A 417 -17.55 2.58 -5.22
CA ARG A 417 -18.11 3.46 -4.16
C ARG A 417 -17.15 3.70 -2.99
N PHE A 418 -15.94 3.16 -3.04
CA PHE A 418 -14.88 3.36 -2.05
C PHE A 418 -13.50 3.50 -2.74
N ALA A 419 -12.61 4.29 -2.14
CA ALA A 419 -11.27 4.52 -2.66
C ALA A 419 -10.30 3.44 -2.15
N GLY A 420 -10.15 2.38 -2.93
CA GLY A 420 -9.24 1.25 -2.66
C GLY A 420 -7.96 1.23 -3.50
N GLY A 421 -7.68 2.27 -4.30
CA GLY A 421 -6.61 2.25 -5.30
C GLY A 421 -5.22 2.05 -4.70
N GLN A 422 -4.40 1.24 -5.38
CA GLN A 422 -3.04 0.86 -4.99
C GLN A 422 -1.98 1.60 -5.82
N PHE A 423 -1.71 2.87 -5.50
CA PHE A 423 -0.73 3.68 -6.24
C PHE A 423 0.70 3.32 -5.90
N TYR A 424 1.53 3.17 -6.93
CA TYR A 424 2.97 2.97 -6.78
C TYR A 424 3.75 4.29 -6.76
N ARG A 425 3.46 5.17 -7.73
CA ARG A 425 4.22 6.40 -7.99
C ARG A 425 3.28 7.51 -8.46
N ILE A 426 3.65 8.75 -8.15
CA ILE A 426 2.86 9.92 -8.52
C ILE A 426 3.73 11.05 -9.06
N ASN A 427 3.10 11.93 -9.83
CA ASN A 427 3.64 13.21 -10.28
C ASN A 427 2.50 14.25 -10.38
N ALA A 428 2.85 15.52 -10.50
CA ALA A 428 1.89 16.61 -10.63
C ALA A 428 2.35 17.66 -11.65
N ASP A 429 1.39 18.26 -12.35
CA ASP A 429 1.67 19.35 -13.29
C ASP A 429 1.59 20.73 -12.63
N MET A 430 1.77 21.79 -13.42
CA MET A 430 1.69 23.18 -12.95
C MET A 430 0.39 23.87 -13.40
N SER A 431 -0.66 23.15 -13.77
CA SER A 431 -1.96 23.76 -14.10
C SER A 431 -2.64 24.33 -12.84
N THR A 432 -3.71 25.12 -12.99
CA THR A 432 -4.48 25.67 -11.84
C THR A 432 -5.97 25.43 -12.07
N PRO A 433 -6.62 24.51 -11.33
CA PRO A 433 -6.01 23.60 -10.35
C PRO A 433 -5.03 22.62 -11.00
N PHE A 434 -3.99 22.21 -10.26
CA PHE A 434 -3.01 21.25 -10.79
C PHE A 434 -3.64 19.87 -10.93
N ARG A 435 -3.08 19.05 -11.82
CA ARG A 435 -3.46 17.64 -11.98
C ARG A 435 -2.40 16.74 -11.36
N VAL A 436 -2.85 15.61 -10.85
CA VAL A 436 -2.01 14.53 -10.35
C VAL A 436 -2.10 13.37 -11.32
N CYS A 437 -0.98 12.78 -11.66
CA CYS A 437 -0.91 11.52 -12.39
C CYS A 437 -0.19 10.45 -11.59
N GLY A 438 -0.55 9.20 -11.81
CA GLY A 438 0.09 8.07 -11.15
C GLY A 438 -0.44 6.73 -11.65
N GLY A 439 0.36 5.70 -11.43
CA GLY A 439 0.06 4.34 -11.84
C GLY A 439 -0.26 3.43 -10.66
N LEU A 440 -1.14 2.45 -10.93
CA LEU A 440 -1.68 1.54 -9.92
C LEU A 440 -1.38 0.06 -10.24
N GLN A 441 -1.33 -0.76 -9.19
CA GLN A 441 -1.30 -2.22 -9.30
C GLN A 441 -2.49 -2.74 -10.13
N ASP A 442 -2.19 -3.44 -11.22
CA ASP A 442 -3.13 -4.03 -12.19
C ASP A 442 -4.17 -3.05 -12.79
N ASN A 443 -4.10 -1.76 -12.47
CA ASN A 443 -5.16 -0.78 -12.69
C ASN A 443 -4.68 0.45 -13.46
N LEU A 444 -3.79 0.28 -14.44
CA LEU A 444 -3.39 1.28 -15.43
C LEU A 444 -2.73 2.55 -14.84
N ASN A 445 -2.45 3.52 -15.71
CA ASN A 445 -2.03 4.88 -15.34
C ASN A 445 -3.18 5.88 -15.48
N TRP A 446 -3.25 6.85 -14.56
CA TRP A 446 -4.38 7.78 -14.48
C TRP A 446 -3.95 9.22 -14.25
N VAL A 447 -4.78 10.16 -14.70
CA VAL A 447 -4.67 11.60 -14.43
C VAL A 447 -5.98 12.10 -13.85
N GLY A 448 -5.91 12.90 -12.78
CA GLY A 448 -7.09 13.54 -12.19
C GLY A 448 -6.76 14.91 -11.60
N PRO A 449 -7.76 15.76 -11.38
CA PRO A 449 -7.54 17.08 -10.82
C PRO A 449 -7.32 17.03 -9.30
N SER A 450 -6.55 17.98 -8.78
CA SER A 450 -6.43 18.22 -7.33
C SER A 450 -7.70 18.78 -6.70
N GLN A 451 -8.57 19.42 -7.50
CA GLN A 451 -9.88 19.96 -7.11
C GLN A 451 -10.71 20.28 -8.37
N THR A 452 -12.02 20.41 -8.22
CA THR A 452 -12.95 20.84 -9.27
C THR A 452 -13.60 22.19 -8.93
N ASN A 453 -14.30 22.79 -9.90
CA ASN A 453 -15.15 23.97 -9.68
C ASN A 453 -16.60 23.60 -9.30
N SER A 454 -16.84 22.35 -8.86
CA SER A 454 -18.16 21.80 -8.56
C SER A 454 -18.36 21.58 -7.06
N LYS A 455 -19.58 21.82 -6.57
CA LYS A 455 -19.98 21.45 -5.19
C LYS A 455 -19.97 19.93 -4.95
N GLU A 456 -20.01 19.12 -6.00
CA GLU A 456 -19.95 17.66 -5.93
C GLU A 456 -18.55 17.12 -5.58
N GLY A 457 -17.52 17.97 -5.60
CA GLY A 457 -16.14 17.51 -5.41
C GLY A 457 -15.54 16.90 -6.68
N ILE A 458 -14.62 15.96 -6.49
CA ILE A 458 -13.92 15.23 -7.56
C ILE A 458 -14.64 13.90 -7.77
N LEU A 459 -15.25 13.74 -8.93
CA LEU A 459 -15.99 12.53 -9.32
C LEU A 459 -15.05 11.52 -10.00
N ASN A 460 -15.47 10.25 -10.03
CA ASN A 460 -14.77 9.23 -10.82
C ASN A 460 -14.66 9.61 -12.31
N SER A 461 -15.63 10.35 -12.85
CA SER A 461 -15.62 10.85 -14.24
C SER A 461 -14.60 11.96 -14.51
N ASP A 462 -14.02 12.57 -13.47
CA ASP A 462 -12.96 13.57 -13.63
C ASP A 462 -11.58 12.94 -13.83
N TRP A 463 -11.47 11.62 -13.66
CA TRP A 463 -10.25 10.86 -13.85
C TRP A 463 -10.16 10.32 -15.28
N ILE A 464 -9.02 10.54 -15.92
CA ILE A 464 -8.72 10.11 -17.28
C ILE A 464 -7.75 8.95 -17.21
N ASN A 465 -8.12 7.84 -17.85
CA ASN A 465 -7.22 6.73 -18.08
C ASN A 465 -6.20 7.10 -19.16
N ILE A 466 -4.92 6.77 -18.94
CA ILE A 466 -3.88 6.90 -19.97
C ILE A 466 -3.82 5.59 -20.76
N ASP A 467 -3.07 4.62 -20.24
CA ASP A 467 -2.93 3.25 -20.76
C ASP A 467 -2.03 2.43 -19.80
N GLY A 468 -1.93 1.12 -20.02
CA GLY A 468 -0.98 0.22 -19.35
C GLY A 468 -1.56 -1.16 -19.03
N GLY A 469 -0.93 -1.88 -18.10
CA GLY A 469 -1.55 -2.97 -17.35
C GLY A 469 -1.51 -2.61 -15.87
N ASP A 470 -0.43 -2.97 -15.19
CA ASP A 470 0.03 -2.24 -14.03
C ASP A 470 0.60 -0.90 -14.51
N GLY A 471 0.20 0.20 -13.87
CA GLY A 471 0.82 1.50 -14.07
C GLY A 471 1.83 1.81 -12.98
N PHE A 472 2.84 2.62 -13.29
CA PHE A 472 3.80 3.09 -12.29
C PHE A 472 4.10 4.59 -12.41
N TYR A 473 5.25 4.96 -12.99
CA TYR A 473 5.72 6.34 -13.04
C TYR A 473 4.99 7.13 -14.13
N CYS A 474 4.71 8.39 -13.85
CA CYS A 474 4.17 9.32 -14.84
C CYS A 474 4.99 10.63 -14.86
N VAL A 475 5.06 11.28 -16.02
CA VAL A 475 5.75 12.55 -16.22
C VAL A 475 4.90 13.44 -17.11
N PHE A 476 4.60 14.66 -16.65
CA PHE A 476 3.96 15.67 -17.49
C PHE A 476 4.97 16.35 -18.41
N ASP A 477 4.55 16.61 -19.65
CA ASP A 477 5.33 17.45 -20.57
C ASP A 477 5.30 18.92 -20.08
N PRO A 478 6.45 19.58 -19.87
CA PRO A 478 6.50 20.96 -19.39
C PRO A 478 6.10 22.00 -20.44
N ASP A 479 5.97 21.61 -21.71
CA ASP A 479 5.58 22.44 -22.86
C ASP A 479 4.11 22.25 -23.26
N SER A 480 3.46 21.16 -22.81
CA SER A 480 2.07 20.88 -23.14
C SER A 480 1.33 20.20 -22.01
N SER A 481 0.27 20.84 -21.51
CA SER A 481 -0.66 20.21 -20.56
C SER A 481 -1.42 19.02 -21.14
N ASP A 482 -1.40 18.84 -22.46
CA ASP A 482 -2.13 17.75 -23.11
C ASP A 482 -1.26 16.50 -23.29
N ILE A 483 0.04 16.54 -22.94
CA ILE A 483 0.95 15.40 -23.12
C ILE A 483 1.40 14.85 -21.77
N VAL A 484 1.20 13.55 -21.60
CA VAL A 484 1.66 12.81 -20.42
C VAL A 484 2.41 11.57 -20.86
N PHE A 485 3.53 11.32 -20.20
CA PHE A 485 4.29 10.08 -20.30
C PHE A 485 3.95 9.18 -19.13
N ALA A 486 3.78 7.89 -19.38
CA ALA A 486 3.47 6.91 -18.36
C ALA A 486 4.27 5.64 -18.57
N GLU A 487 4.78 5.05 -17.49
CA GLU A 487 5.46 3.76 -17.49
C GLU A 487 4.50 2.65 -17.04
N SER A 488 4.57 1.52 -17.74
CA SER A 488 3.93 0.25 -17.42
C SER A 488 4.99 -0.84 -17.43
N GLN A 489 4.60 -2.08 -17.12
CA GLN A 489 5.51 -3.16 -16.78
C GLN A 489 6.72 -3.30 -17.70
N GLN A 490 7.87 -3.66 -17.15
CA GLN A 490 9.06 -3.95 -17.95
C GLN A 490 9.56 -2.73 -18.75
N GLY A 491 9.40 -1.51 -18.20
CA GLY A 491 9.94 -0.29 -18.80
C GLY A 491 9.19 0.15 -20.06
N PHE A 492 7.97 -0.34 -20.29
CA PHE A 492 7.14 0.15 -21.38
C PHE A 492 6.71 1.58 -21.08
N VAL A 493 7.29 2.54 -21.81
CA VAL A 493 6.93 3.95 -21.71
C VAL A 493 5.93 4.29 -22.81
N HIS A 494 4.85 4.97 -22.45
CA HIS A 494 3.82 5.45 -23.35
C HIS A 494 3.77 6.98 -23.31
N ARG A 495 3.57 7.61 -24.46
CA ARG A 495 3.18 9.02 -24.56
C ARG A 495 1.71 9.09 -24.97
N MET A 496 0.90 9.75 -24.16
CA MET A 496 -0.52 9.98 -24.42
C MET A 496 -0.78 11.47 -24.64
N HIS A 497 -1.48 11.79 -25.73
CA HIS A 497 -2.03 13.12 -25.98
C HIS A 497 -3.51 13.18 -25.54
N LEU A 498 -3.76 13.73 -24.36
CA LEU A 498 -5.04 13.71 -23.64
C LEU A 498 -6.23 14.30 -24.42
N LYS A 499 -6.00 15.16 -25.41
CA LYS A 499 -7.07 15.73 -26.25
C LYS A 499 -7.43 14.89 -27.47
N THR A 500 -6.46 14.17 -28.04
CA THR A 500 -6.64 13.45 -29.31
C THR A 500 -6.73 11.95 -29.11
N GLY A 501 -6.28 11.44 -27.95
CA GLY A 501 -6.14 10.01 -27.69
C GLY A 501 -4.95 9.38 -28.41
N GLU A 502 -4.05 10.16 -29.01
CA GLU A 502 -2.85 9.61 -29.63
C GLU A 502 -1.95 8.97 -28.56
N LEU A 503 -1.73 7.66 -28.72
CA LEU A 503 -0.86 6.86 -27.87
C LEU A 503 0.35 6.37 -28.69
N LYS A 504 1.55 6.55 -28.15
CA LYS A 504 2.79 6.04 -28.75
C LYS A 504 3.65 5.31 -27.73
N GLN A 505 4.10 4.11 -28.06
CA GLN A 505 5.07 3.34 -27.25
C GLN A 505 6.50 3.81 -27.56
N LEU A 506 7.28 4.00 -26.51
CA LEU A 506 8.59 4.67 -26.52
C LEU A 506 9.65 3.91 -25.70
N ARG A 507 9.44 2.61 -25.49
CA ARG A 507 10.42 1.78 -24.77
C ARG A 507 11.73 1.70 -25.57
N PRO A 508 12.90 1.96 -24.95
CA PRO A 508 14.19 1.70 -25.59
C PRO A 508 14.39 0.23 -25.95
N GLU A 509 14.77 -0.02 -27.20
CA GLU A 509 15.07 -1.36 -27.72
C GLU A 509 16.49 -1.42 -28.30
N PRO A 510 17.24 -2.50 -28.05
CA PRO A 510 18.55 -2.66 -28.67
C PRO A 510 18.42 -2.74 -30.20
N THR A 511 19.46 -2.32 -30.92
CA THR A 511 19.57 -2.64 -32.36
C THR A 511 19.68 -4.16 -32.55
N GLU A 512 19.22 -4.66 -33.70
CA GLU A 512 19.27 -6.08 -34.04
C GLU A 512 20.67 -6.68 -33.80
N GLY A 513 20.71 -7.87 -33.17
CA GLY A 513 21.95 -8.58 -32.82
C GLY A 513 22.62 -8.15 -31.52
N GLN A 514 22.13 -7.11 -30.82
CA GLN A 514 22.63 -6.71 -29.49
C GLN A 514 21.86 -7.39 -28.35
N THR A 515 22.47 -7.44 -27.15
CA THR A 515 21.83 -8.01 -25.96
C THR A 515 20.59 -7.20 -25.56
N ALA A 516 19.49 -7.91 -25.25
CA ALA A 516 18.26 -7.31 -24.75
C ALA A 516 18.49 -6.46 -23.50
N TYR A 517 17.92 -5.26 -23.48
CA TYR A 517 17.82 -4.47 -22.26
C TYR A 517 16.84 -5.11 -21.29
N ARG A 518 17.22 -5.12 -20.01
CA ARG A 518 16.38 -5.64 -18.93
C ARG A 518 15.75 -4.46 -18.21
N PHE A 519 14.49 -4.61 -17.85
CA PHE A 519 13.74 -3.59 -17.12
C PHE A 519 12.98 -4.25 -15.98
N HIS A 520 12.77 -3.48 -14.92
CA HIS A 520 12.02 -3.95 -13.78
C HIS A 520 10.52 -4.00 -14.11
N TRP A 521 9.74 -4.74 -13.32
CA TRP A 521 8.27 -4.66 -13.40
C TRP A 521 7.75 -3.23 -13.18
N ASN A 522 8.49 -2.40 -12.47
CA ASN A 522 8.19 -1.01 -12.09
C ASN A 522 9.49 -0.22 -12.29
N SER A 523 9.73 0.24 -13.51
CA SER A 523 11.01 0.82 -13.93
C SER A 523 10.98 2.34 -13.76
N PRO A 524 11.99 2.96 -13.13
CA PRO A 524 11.92 4.38 -12.80
C PRO A 524 11.96 5.27 -14.04
N LEU A 525 10.96 6.14 -14.19
CA LEU A 525 10.89 7.19 -15.20
C LEU A 525 10.79 8.56 -14.50
N ILE A 526 11.76 9.43 -14.73
CA ILE A 526 11.78 10.79 -14.16
C ILE A 526 11.98 11.85 -15.25
N GLY A 527 11.29 12.98 -15.15
CA GLY A 527 11.56 14.16 -15.97
C GLY A 527 12.75 14.95 -15.44
N SER A 528 13.57 15.51 -16.34
CA SER A 528 14.72 16.30 -15.94
C SER A 528 14.31 17.62 -15.27
N LYS A 529 15.07 18.02 -14.25
CA LYS A 529 14.95 19.30 -13.54
C LYS A 529 15.71 20.43 -14.24
N HIS A 530 16.66 20.10 -15.11
CA HIS A 530 17.55 21.07 -15.76
C HIS A 530 17.37 21.15 -17.27
N THR A 531 17.02 20.04 -17.91
CA THR A 531 16.84 19.98 -19.37
C THR A 531 15.37 19.80 -19.70
N ARG A 532 14.72 20.88 -20.13
CA ARG A 532 13.29 20.88 -20.47
C ARG A 532 12.99 19.81 -21.55
N GLY A 533 11.97 18.99 -21.31
CA GLY A 533 11.56 17.92 -22.22
C GLY A 533 12.45 16.66 -22.23
N ALA A 534 13.56 16.64 -21.48
CA ALA A 534 14.34 15.42 -21.29
C ALA A 534 13.78 14.56 -20.15
N MET A 535 13.90 13.25 -20.28
CA MET A 535 13.54 12.27 -19.24
C MET A 535 14.65 11.23 -19.08
N TYR A 536 14.65 10.54 -17.95
CA TYR A 536 15.54 9.42 -17.66
C TYR A 536 14.72 8.18 -17.32
N LEU A 537 15.04 7.06 -17.97
CA LEU A 537 14.44 5.75 -17.72
C LEU A 537 15.49 4.78 -17.18
N GLY A 538 15.15 4.02 -16.14
CA GLY A 538 15.99 2.96 -15.59
C GLY A 538 15.60 1.57 -16.09
N GLY A 539 16.58 0.82 -16.58
CA GLY A 539 16.57 -0.63 -16.75
C GLY A 539 17.83 -1.21 -16.13
N ASN A 540 18.49 -2.20 -16.74
CA ASN A 540 19.85 -2.56 -16.34
C ASN A 540 20.85 -1.42 -16.60
N ARG A 541 20.51 -0.50 -17.52
CA ARG A 541 21.21 0.75 -17.79
C ARG A 541 20.28 1.94 -17.52
N VAL A 542 20.85 3.14 -17.44
CA VAL A 542 20.11 4.40 -17.45
C VAL A 542 20.05 4.91 -18.89
N PHE A 543 18.85 5.29 -19.34
CA PHE A 543 18.59 5.84 -20.66
C PHE A 543 18.19 7.30 -20.54
N LYS A 544 18.77 8.17 -21.36
CA LYS A 544 18.30 9.55 -21.53
C LYS A 544 17.38 9.60 -22.73
N LEU A 545 16.15 10.04 -22.51
CA LEU A 545 15.11 10.22 -23.51
C LEU A 545 14.99 11.72 -23.81
N THR A 546 14.91 12.06 -25.09
CA THR A 546 14.76 13.43 -25.60
C THR A 546 13.72 13.44 -26.72
N ASP A 547 13.36 14.63 -27.22
CA ASP A 547 12.39 14.78 -28.30
C ASP A 547 11.08 14.05 -27.99
N ARG A 548 10.51 14.35 -26.81
CA ARG A 548 9.30 13.69 -26.29
C ARG A 548 9.39 12.16 -26.31
N GLY A 549 10.57 11.64 -25.98
CA GLY A 549 10.89 10.22 -25.88
C GLY A 549 11.15 9.50 -27.19
N GLU A 550 11.08 10.18 -28.34
CA GLU A 550 11.32 9.55 -29.65
C GLU A 550 12.80 9.27 -29.91
N SER A 551 13.68 10.05 -29.30
CA SER A 551 15.11 9.83 -29.33
C SER A 551 15.60 9.39 -27.96
N TRP A 552 16.46 8.38 -27.92
CA TRP A 552 17.04 7.90 -26.67
C TRP A 552 18.46 7.37 -26.87
N ARG A 553 19.24 7.35 -25.80
CA ARG A 553 20.54 6.67 -25.75
C ARG A 553 20.84 6.14 -24.34
N PRO A 554 21.55 5.01 -24.20
CA PRO A 554 22.08 4.61 -22.90
C PRO A 554 23.16 5.60 -22.48
N ILE A 555 23.10 6.04 -21.22
CA ILE A 555 24.09 6.93 -20.60
C ILE A 555 24.80 6.24 -19.44
N SER A 556 24.74 4.91 -19.35
CA SER A 556 25.46 4.12 -18.35
C SER A 556 25.82 2.73 -18.89
N PRO A 557 26.80 2.05 -18.27
CA PRO A 557 26.93 0.59 -18.40
C PRO A 557 25.78 -0.12 -17.66
N ASP A 558 25.82 -1.46 -17.64
CA ASP A 558 24.94 -2.24 -16.76
C ASP A 558 25.32 -1.99 -15.29
N LEU A 559 24.40 -1.38 -14.52
CA LEU A 559 24.65 -0.94 -13.15
C LEU A 559 24.37 -2.03 -12.09
N SER A 560 23.95 -3.23 -12.49
CA SER A 560 23.60 -4.33 -11.58
C SER A 560 24.82 -5.18 -11.18
N THR A 561 24.60 -6.17 -10.31
CA THR A 561 25.58 -7.23 -10.00
C THR A 561 25.80 -8.23 -11.13
N GLN A 562 24.93 -8.22 -12.17
CA GLN A 562 25.01 -9.14 -13.31
C GLN A 562 25.02 -10.64 -12.93
N ASN A 563 24.37 -11.00 -11.82
CA ASN A 563 24.23 -12.39 -11.41
C ASN A 563 23.33 -13.16 -12.39
N VAL A 564 23.94 -13.92 -13.29
CA VAL A 564 23.26 -14.67 -14.36
C VAL A 564 22.18 -15.60 -13.83
N GLN A 565 22.39 -16.26 -12.69
CA GLN A 565 21.40 -17.20 -12.13
C GLN A 565 20.12 -16.49 -11.70
N ARG A 566 20.23 -15.28 -11.15
CA ARG A 566 19.07 -14.49 -10.71
C ARG A 566 18.40 -13.80 -11.89
N ILE A 567 19.18 -13.33 -12.86
CA ILE A 567 18.66 -12.67 -14.07
C ILE A 567 17.86 -13.63 -14.95
N MET A 568 18.31 -14.88 -15.08
CA MET A 568 17.68 -15.89 -15.94
C MET A 568 16.61 -16.71 -15.22
N ALA A 569 16.27 -16.35 -13.97
CA ALA A 569 15.21 -17.03 -13.23
C ALA A 569 13.88 -16.87 -13.97
N THR A 570 13.19 -17.99 -14.19
CA THR A 570 11.91 -17.99 -14.91
C THR A 570 10.77 -17.62 -13.97
N GLY A 571 9.81 -16.86 -14.47
CA GLY A 571 8.70 -16.37 -13.68
C GLY A 571 7.64 -15.67 -14.53
N SER A 572 6.84 -14.84 -13.87
CA SER A 572 5.79 -14.04 -14.49
C SER A 572 6.27 -12.74 -15.13
N GLY A 573 7.58 -12.46 -15.07
CA GLY A 573 8.18 -11.18 -15.45
C GLY A 573 8.23 -10.16 -14.31
N ALA A 574 7.39 -10.29 -13.28
CA ALA A 574 7.47 -9.47 -12.07
C ALA A 574 8.72 -9.76 -11.22
N GLU A 575 9.35 -10.90 -11.49
CA GLU A 575 10.58 -11.38 -10.90
C GLU A 575 11.84 -10.90 -11.66
N ASN A 576 11.70 -10.03 -12.67
CA ASN A 576 12.85 -9.41 -13.34
C ASN A 576 13.73 -8.69 -12.30
N TYR A 577 15.00 -9.09 -12.21
CA TYR A 577 15.92 -8.66 -11.15
C TYR A 577 17.28 -8.25 -11.71
N GLY A 578 18.05 -7.45 -10.96
CA GLY A 578 19.36 -6.97 -11.37
C GLY A 578 19.24 -5.79 -12.34
N VAL A 579 18.47 -4.79 -11.93
CA VAL A 579 18.14 -3.58 -12.69
C VAL A 579 18.05 -2.35 -11.79
N VAL A 580 18.18 -1.16 -12.38
CA VAL A 580 17.95 0.12 -11.70
C VAL A 580 16.47 0.25 -11.34
N TYR A 581 16.19 0.41 -10.06
CA TYR A 581 14.84 0.54 -9.50
C TYR A 581 14.55 1.95 -8.95
N ALA A 582 15.61 2.68 -8.57
CA ALA A 582 15.52 4.05 -8.08
C ALA A 582 16.41 4.98 -8.90
N LEU A 583 15.84 6.10 -9.36
CA LEU A 583 16.55 7.19 -10.04
C LEU A 583 16.22 8.52 -9.39
N ALA A 584 17.22 9.39 -9.26
CA ALA A 584 17.04 10.78 -8.84
C ALA A 584 18.07 11.70 -9.52
N GLU A 585 17.60 12.73 -10.22
CA GLU A 585 18.44 13.84 -10.67
C GLU A 585 18.51 14.91 -9.57
N SER A 586 19.70 15.42 -9.29
CA SER A 586 19.90 16.51 -8.34
C SER A 586 19.16 17.78 -8.79
N PRO A 587 18.25 18.36 -8.00
CA PRO A 587 17.57 19.60 -8.36
C PRO A 587 18.52 20.82 -8.41
N VAL A 588 19.70 20.74 -7.80
CA VAL A 588 20.64 21.87 -7.64
C VAL A 588 21.94 21.71 -8.42
N LYS A 589 22.19 20.56 -9.05
CA LYS A 589 23.37 20.33 -9.90
C LYS A 589 23.00 19.57 -11.17
N ALA A 590 23.03 20.26 -12.30
CA ALA A 590 22.79 19.66 -13.61
C ALA A 590 23.80 18.53 -13.91
N GLY A 591 23.32 17.46 -14.55
CA GLY A 591 24.14 16.28 -14.88
C GLY A 591 24.44 15.36 -13.69
N MET A 592 24.04 15.70 -12.47
CA MET A 592 24.21 14.81 -11.32
C MET A 592 22.99 13.90 -11.13
N ILE A 593 23.20 12.58 -11.30
CA ILE A 593 22.14 11.57 -11.23
C ILE A 593 22.57 10.43 -10.32
N TRP A 594 21.67 10.02 -9.45
CA TRP A 594 21.80 8.85 -8.60
C TRP A 594 21.01 7.68 -9.16
N ALA A 595 21.57 6.47 -9.06
CA ALA A 595 20.90 5.24 -9.44
C ALA A 595 21.07 4.17 -8.35
N GLY A 596 19.96 3.59 -7.90
CA GLY A 596 19.91 2.46 -6.99
C GLY A 596 19.27 1.23 -7.65
N THR A 597 19.80 0.05 -7.41
CA THR A 597 19.29 -1.20 -8.00
C THR A 597 18.51 -2.06 -7.00
N ASP A 598 17.66 -2.94 -7.53
CA ASP A 598 16.95 -3.96 -6.76
C ASP A 598 17.87 -5.03 -6.16
N ASP A 599 19.11 -5.14 -6.67
CA ASP A 599 20.18 -5.99 -6.16
C ASP A 599 21.22 -5.29 -5.26
N GLY A 600 20.90 -4.07 -4.82
CA GLY A 600 21.61 -3.38 -3.74
C GLY A 600 22.90 -2.67 -4.14
N LYS A 601 23.02 -2.27 -5.40
CA LYS A 601 24.06 -1.38 -5.92
C LYS A 601 23.61 0.08 -5.87
N LEU A 602 24.51 0.97 -5.47
CA LEU A 602 24.30 2.43 -5.50
C LEU A 602 25.35 3.10 -6.37
N TRP A 603 24.91 3.98 -7.25
CA TRP A 603 25.77 4.71 -8.20
C TRP A 603 25.44 6.19 -8.25
N ILE A 604 26.45 6.97 -8.65
CA ILE A 604 26.33 8.39 -8.93
C ILE A 604 27.08 8.73 -10.23
N THR A 605 26.49 9.58 -11.06
CA THR A 605 27.20 10.35 -12.09
C THR A 605 27.10 11.83 -11.76
N GLU A 606 28.10 12.61 -12.13
CA GLU A 606 28.12 14.08 -11.96
C GLU A 606 28.22 14.83 -13.30
N ASN A 607 28.17 14.10 -14.42
CA ASN A 607 28.44 14.58 -15.77
C ASN A 607 27.48 13.94 -16.79
N ASP A 608 26.19 13.87 -16.44
CA ASP A 608 25.09 13.40 -17.31
C ASP A 608 25.34 12.01 -17.92
N GLY A 609 26.03 11.15 -17.17
CA GLY A 609 26.30 9.76 -17.52
C GLY A 609 27.57 9.50 -18.34
N GLU A 610 28.42 10.50 -18.57
CA GLU A 610 29.74 10.26 -19.17
C GLU A 610 30.60 9.31 -18.33
N SER A 611 30.51 9.42 -17.00
CA SER A 611 31.12 8.46 -16.06
C SER A 611 30.24 8.21 -14.83
N TRP A 612 30.32 7.00 -14.29
CA TRP A 612 29.58 6.56 -13.10
C TRP A 612 30.54 6.04 -12.02
N THR A 613 30.28 6.42 -10.77
CA THR A 613 31.02 5.97 -9.59
C THR A 613 30.18 4.97 -8.80
N ASP A 614 30.71 3.77 -8.54
CA ASP A 614 30.10 2.78 -7.65
C ASP A 614 30.31 3.20 -6.19
N LEU A 615 29.22 3.44 -5.46
CA LEU A 615 29.22 3.80 -4.05
C LEU A 615 28.81 2.63 -3.14
N THR A 616 28.65 1.42 -3.68
CA THR A 616 28.13 0.26 -2.94
C THR A 616 29.01 -0.12 -1.75
N SER A 617 30.32 0.05 -1.84
CA SER A 617 31.24 -0.24 -0.73
C SER A 617 31.01 0.67 0.48
N SER A 618 30.58 1.92 0.23
CA SER A 618 30.27 2.95 1.22
C SER A 618 28.94 2.75 1.93
N LEU A 619 28.07 1.88 1.41
CA LEU A 619 26.78 1.60 2.03
C LEU A 619 26.94 0.97 3.44
N PRO A 620 26.07 1.29 4.40
CA PRO A 620 26.04 0.61 5.70
C PRO A 620 25.82 -0.89 5.56
N ALA A 621 26.40 -1.69 6.46
CA ALA A 621 26.31 -3.15 6.40
C ALA A 621 24.86 -3.69 6.38
N ALA A 622 23.94 -3.00 7.07
CA ALA A 622 22.54 -3.40 7.15
C ALA A 622 21.77 -3.32 5.81
N VAL A 623 22.26 -2.54 4.83
CA VAL A 623 21.61 -2.35 3.53
C VAL A 623 22.40 -2.93 2.35
N LYS A 624 23.59 -3.48 2.58
CA LYS A 624 24.40 -4.05 1.49
C LYS A 624 23.69 -5.23 0.85
N GLY A 625 23.52 -5.17 -0.47
CA GLY A 625 22.85 -6.22 -1.25
C GLY A 625 21.32 -6.29 -1.05
N GLU A 626 20.75 -5.29 -0.37
CA GLU A 626 19.29 -5.16 -0.19
C GLU A 626 18.71 -4.18 -1.20
N TRP A 627 17.42 -4.35 -1.49
CA TRP A 627 16.72 -3.58 -2.52
C TRP A 627 16.65 -2.09 -2.17
N ILE A 628 17.29 -1.24 -2.99
CA ILE A 628 17.20 0.22 -2.86
C ILE A 628 15.84 0.69 -3.43
N SER A 629 14.89 0.98 -2.56
CA SER A 629 13.52 1.34 -2.95
C SER A 629 13.40 2.79 -3.42
N ARG A 630 14.20 3.70 -2.84
CA ARG A 630 14.24 5.11 -3.26
C ARG A 630 15.59 5.75 -2.98
N VAL A 631 15.99 6.63 -3.89
CA VAL A 631 16.99 7.67 -3.66
C VAL A 631 16.29 9.02 -3.79
N GLU A 632 16.57 9.93 -2.85
CA GLU A 632 16.10 11.32 -2.89
C GLU A 632 17.32 12.24 -2.90
N ALA A 633 17.49 12.99 -3.97
CA ALA A 633 18.53 14.01 -4.06
C ALA A 633 18.03 15.31 -3.43
N SER A 634 18.83 15.93 -2.57
CA SER A 634 18.42 17.13 -1.84
C SER A 634 18.16 18.31 -2.77
N PRO A 635 17.04 19.04 -2.61
CA PRO A 635 16.83 20.31 -3.28
C PRO A 635 17.65 21.47 -2.68
N HIS A 636 18.47 21.22 -1.64
CA HIS A 636 19.23 22.25 -0.92
C HIS A 636 20.75 22.16 -1.10
N ASP A 637 21.31 20.97 -1.24
CA ASP A 637 22.76 20.75 -1.39
C ASP A 637 23.04 19.54 -2.28
N ALA A 638 23.83 19.73 -3.34
CA ALA A 638 24.17 18.67 -4.29
C ALA A 638 24.86 17.46 -3.64
N ARG A 639 25.49 17.61 -2.47
CA ARG A 639 26.16 16.51 -1.76
C ARG A 639 25.26 15.76 -0.79
N VAL A 640 24.04 16.24 -0.56
CA VAL A 640 23.07 15.62 0.34
C VAL A 640 22.11 14.74 -0.46
N ALA A 641 21.94 13.51 0.00
CA ALA A 641 20.93 12.59 -0.51
C ALA A 641 20.41 11.69 0.61
N TYR A 642 19.22 11.13 0.39
CA TYR A 642 18.58 10.20 1.29
C TYR A 642 18.32 8.87 0.58
N LEU A 643 18.40 7.80 1.34
CA LEU A 643 18.20 6.43 0.87
C LEU A 643 17.08 5.79 1.68
N ALA A 644 16.10 5.21 0.99
CA ALA A 644 15.16 4.25 1.55
C ALA A 644 15.51 2.86 0.99
N VAL A 645 15.51 1.85 1.86
CA VAL A 645 15.83 0.47 1.51
C VAL A 645 14.74 -0.44 2.04
N ASP A 646 14.23 -1.32 1.19
CA ASP A 646 13.16 -2.24 1.55
C ASP A 646 13.66 -3.70 1.51
N ALA A 647 14.08 -4.18 2.68
CA ALA A 647 14.69 -5.50 2.85
C ALA A 647 13.68 -6.60 3.25
N HIS A 648 12.36 -6.34 3.20
CA HIS A 648 11.37 -7.33 3.65
C HIS A 648 11.43 -8.64 2.85
N ARG A 649 11.88 -8.56 1.58
CA ARG A 649 12.07 -9.72 0.70
C ARG A 649 13.22 -10.64 1.12
N SER A 650 14.03 -10.17 2.06
CA SER A 650 15.09 -10.91 2.76
C SER A 650 14.69 -11.25 4.21
N GLN A 651 13.37 -11.23 4.52
CA GLN A 651 12.78 -11.36 5.86
C GLN A 651 13.23 -10.29 6.88
N LYS A 652 13.68 -9.13 6.41
CA LYS A 652 14.09 -8.00 7.26
C LYS A 652 13.04 -6.89 7.19
N TYR A 653 12.14 -6.89 8.17
CA TYR A 653 10.97 -6.00 8.23
C TYR A 653 11.24 -4.66 8.92
N GLN A 654 12.46 -4.43 9.41
CA GLN A 654 12.81 -3.18 10.08
C GLN A 654 12.91 -1.99 9.11
N PRO A 655 12.63 -0.76 9.57
CA PRO A 655 12.88 0.44 8.78
C PRO A 655 14.37 0.61 8.49
N LEU A 656 14.71 0.91 7.23
CA LEU A 656 16.06 1.20 6.79
C LEU A 656 16.03 2.51 5.99
N ALA A 657 16.53 3.59 6.60
CA ALA A 657 16.63 4.91 6.00
C ALA A 657 17.93 5.60 6.40
N TYR A 658 18.63 6.17 5.42
CA TYR A 658 19.94 6.77 5.62
C TYR A 658 20.07 8.10 4.90
N ARG A 659 20.97 8.95 5.41
CA ARG A 659 21.33 10.25 4.84
C ARG A 659 22.84 10.31 4.60
N THR A 660 23.23 10.84 3.44
CA THR A 660 24.60 11.28 3.18
C THR A 660 24.67 12.81 3.12
N ALA A 661 25.85 13.37 3.39
CA ALA A 661 26.13 14.79 3.25
C ALA A 661 27.45 15.07 2.50
N ASP A 662 28.05 14.04 1.91
CA ASP A 662 29.36 14.09 1.28
C ASP A 662 29.39 13.40 -0.09
N GLY A 663 28.23 13.33 -0.76
CA GLY A 663 28.10 12.67 -2.06
C GLY A 663 28.12 11.15 -1.96
N GLY A 664 27.63 10.58 -0.86
CA GLY A 664 27.43 9.14 -0.69
C GLY A 664 28.66 8.37 -0.23
N ARG A 665 29.71 9.07 0.22
CA ARG A 665 30.93 8.46 0.78
C ARG A 665 30.69 7.95 2.19
N THR A 666 29.85 8.66 2.97
CA THR A 666 29.40 8.21 4.29
C THR A 666 27.88 8.32 4.44
N TRP A 667 27.33 7.46 5.28
CA TRP A 667 25.88 7.33 5.50
C TRP A 667 25.57 7.27 6.99
N GLN A 668 24.65 8.13 7.42
CA GLN A 668 24.10 8.16 8.77
C GLN A 668 22.68 7.61 8.77
N SER A 669 22.36 6.72 9.70
CA SER A 669 20.98 6.27 9.89
C SER A 669 20.08 7.45 10.31
N ILE A 670 18.92 7.53 9.68
CA ILE A 670 17.84 8.47 10.02
C ILE A 670 16.57 7.73 10.42
N VAL A 671 16.70 6.49 10.89
CA VAL A 671 15.56 5.68 11.36
C VAL A 671 14.92 6.26 12.61
N GLY A 672 15.73 6.84 13.51
CA GLY A 672 15.23 7.45 14.75
C GLY A 672 14.32 6.51 15.55
N ASN A 673 13.08 6.96 15.79
CA ASN A 673 12.03 6.23 16.49
C ASN A 673 10.90 5.71 15.57
N LEU A 674 11.18 5.49 14.29
CA LEU A 674 10.20 4.82 13.41
C LEU A 674 9.83 3.42 13.96
N PRO A 675 8.59 2.93 13.71
CA PRO A 675 8.17 1.60 14.15
C PRO A 675 9.10 0.50 13.64
N GLY A 676 9.46 -0.45 14.51
CA GLY A 676 10.48 -1.47 14.23
C GLY A 676 10.10 -2.52 13.19
N ASP A 677 8.84 -2.57 12.75
CA ASP A 677 8.28 -3.55 11.81
C ASP A 677 7.65 -2.91 10.55
N GLY A 678 7.96 -1.64 10.27
CA GLY A 678 7.48 -0.92 9.10
C GLY A 678 8.63 -0.47 8.18
N PRO A 679 8.97 -1.21 7.11
CA PRO A 679 9.96 -0.80 6.13
C PRO A 679 9.66 0.58 5.54
N VAL A 680 10.71 1.36 5.29
CA VAL A 680 10.59 2.69 4.68
C VAL A 680 10.54 2.53 3.17
N LYS A 681 9.46 3.00 2.55
CA LYS A 681 9.25 2.95 1.10
C LYS A 681 9.83 4.17 0.41
N VAL A 682 9.71 5.33 1.05
CA VAL A 682 10.11 6.63 0.48
C VAL A 682 10.54 7.59 1.59
N VAL A 683 11.58 8.37 1.32
CA VAL A 683 11.92 9.60 2.05
C VAL A 683 11.79 10.79 1.11
N ARG A 684 11.22 11.88 1.60
CA ARG A 684 11.17 13.17 0.89
C ARG A 684 11.71 14.27 1.79
N GLU A 685 12.61 15.07 1.25
CA GLU A 685 13.04 16.31 1.88
C GLU A 685 12.13 17.45 1.43
N ASP A 686 11.73 18.30 2.36
CA ASP A 686 10.92 19.47 2.01
C ASP A 686 11.68 20.43 1.10
N LEU A 687 10.97 21.10 0.20
CA LEU A 687 11.55 21.99 -0.82
C LEU A 687 12.09 23.31 -0.25
N LYS A 688 11.71 23.71 0.97
CA LYS A 688 12.08 25.00 1.58
C LYS A 688 12.80 24.87 2.92
N ASN A 689 12.56 23.80 3.67
CA ASN A 689 13.16 23.54 4.96
C ASN A 689 13.96 22.23 4.96
N PRO A 690 15.30 22.28 4.91
CA PRO A 690 16.15 21.08 4.89
C PRO A 690 16.14 20.28 6.20
N ASN A 691 15.39 20.71 7.23
CA ASN A 691 15.19 19.93 8.45
C ASN A 691 13.88 19.15 8.45
N LEU A 692 12.94 19.51 7.57
CA LEU A 692 11.65 18.86 7.43
C LEU A 692 11.76 17.70 6.46
N LEU A 693 11.56 16.48 6.96
CA LEU A 693 11.48 15.26 6.15
C LEU A 693 10.12 14.59 6.31
N PHE A 694 9.69 13.91 5.25
CA PHE A 694 8.57 12.98 5.28
C PHE A 694 9.07 11.56 4.97
N ALA A 695 8.55 10.57 5.69
CA ALA A 695 8.83 9.15 5.46
C ALA A 695 7.51 8.38 5.26
N GLY A 696 7.36 7.79 4.08
CA GLY A 696 6.31 6.81 3.81
C GLY A 696 6.81 5.42 4.19
N THR A 697 6.00 4.69 4.96
CA THR A 697 6.30 3.33 5.44
C THR A 697 5.18 2.37 5.06
N GLU A 698 5.38 1.08 5.31
CA GLU A 698 4.34 0.04 5.16
C GLU A 698 3.03 0.37 5.92
N PHE A 699 3.11 1.11 7.03
CA PHE A 699 1.96 1.32 7.94
C PHE A 699 1.63 2.80 8.18
N GLY A 700 2.12 3.70 7.34
CA GLY A 700 1.68 5.09 7.32
C GLY A 700 2.77 6.11 7.00
N LEU A 701 2.40 7.38 7.18
CA LEU A 701 3.24 8.55 6.93
C LEU A 701 3.79 9.11 8.24
N PHE A 702 5.06 9.52 8.22
CA PHE A 702 5.76 10.15 9.32
C PHE A 702 6.42 11.45 8.87
N ALA A 703 6.58 12.40 9.79
CA ALA A 703 7.31 13.63 9.57
C ALA A 703 8.38 13.85 10.64
N SER A 704 9.49 14.45 10.25
CA SER A 704 10.60 14.82 11.14
C SER A 704 10.97 16.28 10.91
N PHE A 705 11.29 17.01 11.98
CA PHE A 705 11.74 18.41 11.94
C PHE A 705 13.23 18.56 12.30
N ASP A 706 13.95 17.45 12.38
CA ASP A 706 15.35 17.38 12.83
C ASP A 706 16.19 16.44 11.95
N ARG A 707 15.83 16.34 10.66
CA ARG A 707 16.51 15.49 9.66
C ARG A 707 16.49 14.00 9.98
N GLY A 708 15.37 13.52 10.53
CA GLY A 708 15.11 12.11 10.79
C GLY A 708 15.77 11.57 12.05
N ARG A 709 16.19 12.45 12.98
CA ARG A 709 16.58 12.00 14.33
C ARG A 709 15.34 11.55 15.11
N ARG A 710 14.22 12.24 14.93
CA ARG A 710 12.93 11.92 15.53
C ARG A 710 11.79 12.11 14.53
N TRP A 711 10.84 11.18 14.56
CA TRP A 711 9.70 11.07 13.68
C TRP A 711 8.40 11.07 14.48
N GLY A 712 7.40 11.79 13.99
CA GLY A 712 6.02 11.75 14.47
C GLY A 712 5.09 11.20 13.39
N LYS A 713 4.13 10.35 13.78
CA LYS A 713 3.08 9.89 12.85
C LYS A 713 2.29 11.11 12.36
N PHE A 714 2.14 11.22 11.05
CA PHE A 714 1.60 12.41 10.42
C PHE A 714 0.09 12.28 10.16
N GLY A 715 -0.66 13.29 10.63
CA GLY A 715 -2.09 13.41 10.36
C GLY A 715 -2.94 12.24 10.87
N LYS A 716 -4.19 12.18 10.38
CA LYS A 716 -5.16 11.10 10.65
C LYS A 716 -5.40 10.25 9.40
N LEU A 717 -4.33 9.70 8.83
CA LEU A 717 -4.43 8.71 7.76
C LEU A 717 -4.80 7.34 8.33
N PRO A 718 -5.53 6.49 7.57
CA PRO A 718 -5.67 5.09 7.92
C PRO A 718 -4.30 4.41 7.96
N THR A 719 -4.18 3.30 8.68
CA THR A 719 -3.02 2.40 8.53
C THR A 719 -3.03 1.88 7.09
N VAL A 720 -2.03 2.28 6.30
CA VAL A 720 -1.86 1.93 4.89
C VAL A 720 -0.41 2.20 4.48
N ALA A 721 0.10 1.43 3.53
CA ALA A 721 1.41 1.69 2.95
C ALA A 721 1.39 3.02 2.17
N VAL A 722 2.45 3.81 2.34
CA VAL A 722 2.67 5.06 1.61
C VAL A 722 3.90 4.88 0.71
N ASP A 723 3.65 4.62 -0.57
CA ASP A 723 4.68 4.25 -1.54
C ASP A 723 5.36 5.44 -2.20
N ASP A 724 4.69 6.59 -2.28
CA ASP A 724 5.29 7.82 -2.81
C ASP A 724 4.65 9.08 -2.21
N ILE A 725 5.44 10.14 -2.20
CA ILE A 725 5.11 11.45 -1.62
C ILE A 725 5.67 12.51 -2.57
N MET A 726 4.88 13.56 -2.83
CA MET A 726 5.32 14.72 -3.60
C MET A 726 4.86 16.01 -2.93
N ILE A 727 5.71 17.02 -2.93
CA ILE A 727 5.34 18.38 -2.52
C ILE A 727 5.19 19.18 -3.81
N HIS A 728 4.00 19.72 -4.05
CA HIS A 728 3.76 20.56 -5.21
C HIS A 728 4.54 21.89 -5.06
N PRO A 729 5.44 22.26 -5.99
CA PRO A 729 6.41 23.33 -5.75
C PRO A 729 5.80 24.74 -5.68
N ARG A 730 4.72 25.01 -6.44
CA ARG A 730 4.00 26.29 -6.36
C ARG A 730 3.10 26.33 -5.12
N ASP A 731 2.15 25.41 -5.06
CA ASP A 731 1.10 25.45 -4.05
C ASP A 731 1.61 25.06 -2.64
N ASN A 732 2.65 24.24 -2.52
CA ASN A 732 3.07 23.62 -1.24
C ASN A 732 2.03 22.62 -0.72
N ASP A 733 1.31 21.96 -1.61
CA ASP A 733 0.42 20.86 -1.23
C ASP A 733 1.22 19.56 -1.14
N LEU A 734 0.99 18.78 -0.08
CA LEU A 734 1.60 17.46 0.09
C LEU A 734 0.67 16.40 -0.48
N ILE A 735 1.09 15.80 -1.60
CA ILE A 735 0.38 14.74 -2.30
C ILE A 735 0.93 13.40 -1.81
N ILE A 736 0.03 12.51 -1.40
CA ILE A 736 0.36 11.25 -0.73
C ILE A 736 -0.23 10.10 -1.55
N ALA A 737 0.64 9.24 -2.09
CA ALA A 737 0.27 8.03 -2.79
C ALA A 737 0.23 6.85 -1.81
N THR A 738 -0.95 6.26 -1.65
CA THR A 738 -1.12 5.09 -0.79
C THR A 738 -1.31 3.83 -1.63
N HIS A 739 -0.81 2.71 -1.11
CA HIS A 739 -1.00 1.40 -1.71
C HIS A 739 -2.26 0.75 -1.11
N GLY A 740 -3.45 1.26 -1.47
CA GLY A 740 -4.73 0.66 -1.06
C GLY A 740 -5.80 1.66 -0.64
N ARG A 741 -5.49 2.96 -0.52
CA ARG A 741 -6.45 4.01 -0.14
C ARG A 741 -6.45 5.20 -1.10
N SER A 742 -6.07 4.94 -2.35
CA SER A 742 -5.93 5.93 -3.43
C SER A 742 -5.03 7.12 -3.01
N LEU A 743 -5.37 8.35 -3.43
CA LEU A 743 -4.54 9.53 -3.19
C LEU A 743 -5.16 10.44 -2.12
N TYR A 744 -4.26 11.06 -1.36
CA TYR A 744 -4.60 12.13 -0.42
C TYR A 744 -3.82 13.40 -0.73
N ILE A 745 -4.41 14.55 -0.38
CA ILE A 745 -3.72 15.84 -0.37
C ILE A 745 -3.83 16.46 1.03
N VAL A 746 -2.71 16.94 1.58
CA VAL A 746 -2.74 17.97 2.62
C VAL A 746 -2.49 19.31 1.94
N ASP A 747 -3.54 20.12 1.87
CA ASP A 747 -3.45 21.44 1.28
C ASP A 747 -2.52 22.30 2.15
N ASP A 748 -1.56 23.00 1.55
CA ASP A 748 -0.67 23.99 2.18
C ASP A 748 0.17 23.52 3.38
N VAL A 749 1.29 22.86 3.15
CA VAL A 749 2.22 22.48 4.21
C VAL A 749 3.16 23.60 4.67
N SER A 750 2.99 24.86 4.23
CA SER A 750 3.93 25.93 4.58
C SER A 750 4.06 26.21 6.08
N ALA A 751 3.02 25.94 6.88
CA ALA A 751 3.13 25.99 8.34
C ALA A 751 4.17 25.00 8.90
N LEU A 752 4.32 23.82 8.31
CA LEU A 752 5.38 22.86 8.69
C LEU A 752 6.75 23.38 8.28
N GLN A 753 6.85 23.95 7.08
CA GLN A 753 8.09 24.50 6.52
C GLN A 753 8.65 25.62 7.41
N SER A 754 7.77 26.47 7.95
CA SER A 754 8.12 27.59 8.82
C SER A 754 8.07 27.26 10.32
N PHE A 755 7.88 26.00 10.71
CA PHE A 755 7.84 25.61 12.12
C PHE A 755 9.23 25.51 12.76
N THR A 756 9.82 26.66 13.06
CA THR A 756 11.16 26.77 13.65
C THR A 756 11.16 26.51 15.18
N PRO A 757 12.34 26.27 15.80
CA PRO A 757 12.46 26.23 17.26
C PRO A 757 11.89 27.46 17.96
N ASP A 758 12.03 28.65 17.37
CA ASP A 758 11.48 29.90 17.93
C ASP A 758 9.95 29.90 17.91
N VAL A 759 9.34 29.43 16.83
CA VAL A 759 7.87 29.31 16.73
C VAL A 759 7.34 28.34 17.78
N ARG A 760 8.03 27.21 18.01
CA ARG A 760 7.67 26.20 19.03
C ARG A 760 7.64 26.77 20.45
N GLN A 761 8.40 27.82 20.73
CA GLN A 761 8.41 28.45 22.05
C GLN A 761 7.26 29.41 22.30
N LYS A 762 6.61 29.93 21.23
CA LYS A 762 5.48 30.86 21.34
C LYS A 762 4.24 30.14 21.87
N GLU A 763 3.50 30.80 22.77
CA GLU A 763 2.22 30.29 23.27
C GLU A 763 1.18 30.14 22.15
N LEU A 764 1.19 31.09 21.21
CA LEU A 764 0.32 31.18 20.04
C LEU A 764 1.13 31.71 18.85
N HIS A 765 0.96 31.11 17.68
CA HIS A 765 1.53 31.62 16.44
C HIS A 765 0.57 31.45 15.27
N LEU A 766 0.34 32.52 14.52
CA LEU A 766 -0.39 32.51 13.25
C LEU A 766 0.63 32.49 12.11
N PHE A 767 0.61 31.43 11.30
CA PHE A 767 1.45 31.32 10.12
C PHE A 767 0.93 32.24 9.03
N GLU A 768 1.82 32.64 8.12
CA GLU A 768 1.43 33.41 6.94
C GLU A 768 0.40 32.60 6.13
N PRO A 769 -0.84 33.12 5.97
CA PRO A 769 -1.87 32.41 5.24
C PRO A 769 -1.63 32.53 3.73
N ARG A 770 -1.86 31.43 3.00
CA ARG A 770 -1.96 31.48 1.53
C ARG A 770 -3.03 32.49 1.11
N ALA A 771 -2.80 33.17 -0.01
CA ALA A 771 -3.83 33.99 -0.65
C ALA A 771 -5.13 33.17 -0.85
N ALA A 772 -6.24 33.75 -0.41
CA ALA A 772 -7.54 33.11 -0.47
C ALA A 772 -8.28 33.50 -1.74
N ARG A 773 -8.92 32.51 -2.38
CA ARG A 773 -9.74 32.75 -3.57
C ARG A 773 -11.21 32.53 -3.25
N GLY A 774 -12.04 33.53 -3.49
CA GLY A 774 -13.49 33.45 -3.40
C GLY A 774 -14.13 33.25 -4.77
N ALA A 775 -14.90 32.18 -4.93
CA ALA A 775 -15.69 31.92 -6.11
C ALA A 775 -16.92 31.08 -5.73
N TYR A 776 -18.04 31.30 -6.43
CA TYR A 776 -19.16 30.38 -6.32
C TYR A 776 -18.85 29.09 -7.09
N LEU A 777 -18.82 27.97 -6.37
CA LEU A 777 -18.76 26.67 -7.02
C LEU A 777 -20.06 26.40 -7.77
N MET A 778 -19.93 25.85 -8.98
CA MET A 778 -21.06 25.36 -9.74
C MET A 778 -21.82 24.33 -8.90
N PRO A 779 -23.16 24.28 -8.97
CA PRO A 779 -23.96 23.31 -8.21
C PRO A 779 -23.60 21.86 -8.53
N GLY A 780 -22.86 21.62 -9.61
CA GLY A 780 -22.59 20.31 -10.17
C GLY A 780 -23.57 19.99 -11.30
N TRP A 781 -23.36 18.85 -11.94
CA TRP A 781 -24.33 18.29 -12.87
C TRP A 781 -25.47 17.65 -12.07
N ALA A 782 -26.64 17.48 -12.69
CA ALA A 782 -27.79 16.79 -12.08
C ALA A 782 -27.47 15.29 -11.88
N SER A 783 -26.63 14.97 -10.89
CA SER A 783 -26.20 13.63 -10.55
C SER A 783 -27.25 12.97 -9.65
N TRP A 784 -28.21 12.29 -10.27
CA TRP A 784 -29.27 11.53 -9.59
C TRP A 784 -28.79 10.15 -9.09
N GLY A 785 -27.47 9.99 -8.87
CA GLY A 785 -26.86 8.73 -8.41
C GLY A 785 -26.94 8.50 -6.89
N GLY A 786 -27.48 9.45 -6.12
CA GLY A 786 -27.59 9.36 -4.66
C GLY A 786 -26.24 9.15 -3.97
N SER A 787 -26.26 8.38 -2.87
CA SER A 787 -25.06 8.03 -2.09
C SER A 787 -24.16 7.00 -2.77
N ALA A 788 -24.60 6.39 -3.87
CA ALA A 788 -23.88 5.35 -4.62
C ALA A 788 -22.81 5.89 -5.58
N VAL A 789 -22.37 7.13 -5.38
CA VAL A 789 -21.32 7.79 -6.17
C VAL A 789 -20.23 8.28 -5.22
N TYR A 790 -19.01 7.78 -5.44
CA TYR A 790 -17.84 8.26 -4.71
C TYR A 790 -17.50 9.71 -5.11
N ARG A 791 -17.21 10.54 -4.11
CA ARG A 791 -16.84 11.95 -4.26
C ARG A 791 -15.57 12.23 -3.47
N GLY A 792 -14.48 12.49 -4.18
CA GLY A 792 -13.27 13.07 -3.59
C GLY A 792 -13.54 14.50 -3.14
N ALA A 793 -12.92 14.91 -2.03
CA ALA A 793 -13.18 16.23 -1.48
C ALA A 793 -12.35 17.32 -2.19
N ASN A 794 -12.99 18.45 -2.50
CA ASN A 794 -12.31 19.71 -2.77
C ASN A 794 -11.69 20.27 -1.47
N PRO A 795 -10.68 21.16 -1.54
CA PRO A 795 -10.23 21.87 -0.36
C PRO A 795 -11.36 22.74 0.21
N PRO A 796 -11.33 23.06 1.51
CA PRO A 796 -12.29 23.98 2.12
C PRO A 796 -12.33 25.33 1.37
N PRO A 797 -13.53 25.86 1.03
CA PRO A 797 -13.64 27.12 0.31
C PRO A 797 -13.22 28.31 1.18
N GLY A 798 -12.44 29.23 0.62
CA GLY A 798 -12.07 30.49 1.26
C GLY A 798 -10.63 30.53 1.82
N ALA A 799 -10.41 31.27 2.91
CA ALA A 799 -9.11 31.45 3.53
C ALA A 799 -8.86 30.41 4.62
N THR A 800 -7.95 29.46 4.38
CA THR A 800 -7.51 28.52 5.41
C THR A 800 -6.41 29.14 6.25
N LEU A 801 -6.70 29.36 7.53
CA LEU A 801 -5.79 29.92 8.52
C LEU A 801 -5.17 28.78 9.32
N THR A 802 -3.85 28.64 9.26
CA THR A 802 -3.11 27.65 10.06
C THR A 802 -2.43 28.36 11.23
N TYR A 803 -2.54 27.79 12.44
CA TYR A 803 -1.95 28.36 13.65
C TYR A 803 -1.44 27.28 14.60
N TYR A 804 -0.47 27.63 15.45
CA TYR A 804 0.12 26.78 16.48
C TYR A 804 -0.34 27.22 17.86
N VAL A 805 -0.71 26.25 18.70
CA VAL A 805 -0.98 26.43 20.13
C VAL A 805 -0.02 25.54 20.91
N LYS A 806 0.70 26.12 21.88
CA LYS A 806 1.70 25.37 22.65
C LYS A 806 1.09 24.43 23.69
N ARG A 807 0.07 24.90 24.41
CA ARG A 807 -0.55 24.18 25.52
C ARG A 807 -2.06 24.44 25.59
N PHE A 808 -2.77 23.47 26.13
CA PHE A 808 -4.20 23.53 26.33
C PHE A 808 -4.52 24.40 27.55
N THR A 809 -5.42 25.37 27.41
CA THR A 809 -5.90 26.22 28.51
C THR A 809 -7.39 26.01 28.80
N GLY A 810 -8.09 25.22 27.98
CA GLY A 810 -9.55 25.09 28.04
C GLY A 810 -10.31 26.20 27.29
N GLU A 811 -9.62 27.26 26.88
CA GLU A 811 -10.23 28.35 26.11
C GLU A 811 -10.26 28.05 24.61
N PRO A 812 -11.15 28.68 23.83
CA PRO A 812 -11.04 28.68 22.38
C PRO A 812 -10.05 29.75 21.89
N VAL A 813 -9.62 29.61 20.64
CA VAL A 813 -8.88 30.67 19.92
C VAL A 813 -9.90 31.60 19.27
N ASN A 814 -9.87 32.88 19.61
CA ASN A 814 -10.72 33.91 18.99
C ASN A 814 -9.98 34.60 17.86
N ILE A 815 -10.66 34.79 16.72
CA ILE A 815 -10.06 35.26 15.47
C ILE A 815 -10.85 36.46 14.99
N ALA A 816 -10.23 37.62 14.98
CA ALA A 816 -10.81 38.84 14.41
C ALA A 816 -10.16 39.11 13.04
N ILE A 817 -10.99 39.35 12.03
CA ILE A 817 -10.57 39.70 10.68
C ILE A 817 -11.10 41.09 10.36
N ALA A 818 -10.22 41.98 9.88
CA ALA A 818 -10.54 43.35 9.53
C ALA A 818 -9.95 43.74 8.17
N THR A 819 -10.52 44.76 7.53
CA THR A 819 -9.94 45.38 6.32
C THR A 819 -8.59 46.02 6.63
N ALA A 820 -7.85 46.44 5.59
CA ALA A 820 -6.64 47.24 5.75
C ALA A 820 -6.86 48.56 6.54
N SER A 821 -8.08 49.13 6.52
CA SER A 821 -8.45 50.32 7.29
C SER A 821 -8.86 50.03 8.74
N GLY A 822 -8.87 48.75 9.15
CA GLY A 822 -9.24 48.32 10.51
C GLY A 822 -10.73 48.09 10.72
N THR A 823 -11.55 48.12 9.68
CA THR A 823 -13.00 47.84 9.78
C THR A 823 -13.21 46.34 9.99
N PRO A 824 -13.88 45.89 11.07
CA PRO A 824 -14.15 44.47 11.31
C PRO A 824 -15.01 43.85 10.21
N VAL A 825 -14.68 42.63 9.78
CA VAL A 825 -15.43 41.87 8.77
C VAL A 825 -15.82 40.47 9.20
N ALA A 826 -15.02 39.77 10.01
CA ALA A 826 -15.38 38.45 10.52
C ALA A 826 -14.82 38.18 11.91
N ASN A 827 -15.61 37.51 12.75
CA ASN A 827 -15.20 36.97 14.04
C ASN A 827 -15.39 35.45 14.06
N LEU A 828 -14.30 34.68 14.14
CA LEU A 828 -14.32 33.22 14.17
C LEU A 828 -13.84 32.69 15.53
N VAL A 829 -14.29 31.49 15.86
CA VAL A 829 -13.87 30.75 17.05
C VAL A 829 -13.32 29.40 16.60
N ALA A 830 -12.13 29.04 17.07
CA ALA A 830 -11.45 27.81 16.68
C ALA A 830 -10.87 27.07 17.90
N ALA A 831 -10.42 25.82 17.69
CA ALA A 831 -9.94 24.98 18.78
C ALA A 831 -8.61 25.48 19.36
N GLY A 832 -8.52 25.53 20.70
CA GLY A 832 -7.27 25.74 21.46
C GLY A 832 -6.49 24.45 21.73
N ALA A 833 -6.55 23.47 20.82
CA ALA A 833 -5.86 22.19 21.00
C ALA A 833 -4.34 22.36 20.79
N PRO A 834 -3.46 21.75 21.61
CA PRO A 834 -2.02 21.80 21.37
C PRO A 834 -1.63 21.28 19.99
N GLY A 835 -0.61 21.89 19.37
CA GLY A 835 -0.14 21.55 18.02
C GLY A 835 -0.62 22.52 16.94
N LEU A 836 -0.49 22.12 15.68
CA LEU A 836 -1.01 22.87 14.53
C LEU A 836 -2.51 22.62 14.40
N ASN A 837 -3.24 23.70 14.14
CA ASN A 837 -4.67 23.71 13.97
C ASN A 837 -5.04 24.52 12.73
N ARG A 838 -6.24 24.27 12.20
CA ARG A 838 -6.79 24.99 11.05
C ARG A 838 -8.23 25.40 11.27
N VAL A 839 -8.55 26.54 10.69
CA VAL A 839 -9.91 27.05 10.54
C VAL A 839 -10.01 27.78 9.21
N THR A 840 -11.16 27.69 8.57
CA THR A 840 -11.38 28.31 7.26
C THR A 840 -12.41 29.42 7.40
N TRP A 841 -12.06 30.62 6.93
CA TRP A 841 -13.02 31.69 6.71
C TRP A 841 -13.56 31.58 5.28
N ASP A 842 -14.88 31.48 5.14
CA ASP A 842 -15.57 31.39 3.84
C ASP A 842 -15.57 32.69 3.03
N LEU A 843 -14.89 33.74 3.52
CA LEU A 843 -14.77 35.07 2.93
C LEU A 843 -16.09 35.88 2.96
N VAL A 844 -17.06 35.45 3.77
CA VAL A 844 -18.32 36.15 3.99
C VAL A 844 -18.28 36.80 5.39
N PRO A 845 -18.81 38.02 5.56
CA PRO A 845 -18.88 38.62 6.89
C PRO A 845 -19.69 37.76 7.87
N THR A 846 -19.24 37.68 9.12
CA THR A 846 -19.94 36.88 10.14
C THR A 846 -21.24 37.54 10.56
N LYS A 847 -22.20 36.73 11.03
CA LYS A 847 -23.59 37.18 11.28
C LYS A 847 -23.69 38.33 12.28
N ASP A 848 -22.86 38.32 13.31
CA ASP A 848 -22.73 39.39 14.30
C ASP A 848 -22.40 40.73 13.62
N LEU A 849 -21.42 40.73 12.71
CA LEU A 849 -20.98 41.93 11.99
C LEU A 849 -21.93 42.32 10.84
N LEU A 850 -22.69 41.39 10.29
CA LEU A 850 -23.80 41.72 9.38
C LEU A 850 -24.92 42.47 10.10
N THR A 851 -25.22 42.05 11.34
CA THR A 851 -26.31 42.63 12.15
C THR A 851 -25.93 44.00 12.71
N GLU A 852 -24.68 44.14 13.18
CA GLU A 852 -24.15 45.37 13.80
C GLU A 852 -23.96 46.51 12.80
N TYR A 853 -23.56 46.21 11.55
CA TYR A 853 -23.19 47.22 10.55
C TYR A 853 -24.14 47.32 9.36
N GLY A 854 -25.31 46.67 9.40
CA GLY A 854 -26.37 46.73 8.38
C GLY A 854 -25.98 46.08 7.04
N GLY A 855 -26.64 44.99 6.67
CA GLY A 855 -26.47 44.39 5.34
C GLY A 855 -27.44 43.25 5.04
N GLU A 856 -27.93 43.19 3.80
CA GLU A 856 -28.66 42.04 3.26
C GLU A 856 -27.71 41.12 2.48
N GLY A 857 -27.81 39.81 2.73
CA GLY A 857 -27.22 38.74 1.90
C GLY A 857 -25.82 38.24 2.30
N GLN A 858 -25.56 36.95 2.01
CA GLN A 858 -24.25 36.30 2.13
C GLN A 858 -23.39 36.60 0.88
N LYS A 859 -22.91 37.84 0.72
CA LYS A 859 -21.95 38.18 -0.34
C LYS A 859 -20.52 38.08 0.17
N PHE A 860 -19.59 37.74 -0.72
CA PHE A 860 -18.16 37.78 -0.40
C PHE A 860 -17.70 39.22 -0.09
N VAL A 861 -16.68 39.33 0.76
CA VAL A 861 -15.94 40.59 0.93
C VAL A 861 -15.19 40.97 -0.36
N PRO A 862 -14.90 42.26 -0.62
CA PRO A 862 -14.10 42.67 -1.79
C PRO A 862 -12.69 42.07 -1.81
N SER A 863 -12.15 41.90 -3.02
CA SER A 863 -10.72 41.62 -3.18
C SER A 863 -9.87 42.69 -2.51
N GLY A 864 -8.82 42.28 -1.79
CA GLY A 864 -7.97 43.22 -1.06
C GLY A 864 -7.10 42.57 0.00
N GLU A 865 -6.44 43.42 0.79
CA GLU A 865 -5.68 42.99 1.97
C GLU A 865 -6.51 43.11 3.24
N TYR A 866 -6.45 42.06 4.04
CA TYR A 866 -7.10 41.93 5.34
C TYR A 866 -6.07 41.67 6.42
N THR A 867 -6.40 42.02 7.65
CA THR A 867 -5.60 41.73 8.84
C THR A 867 -6.33 40.69 9.67
N VAL A 868 -5.66 39.56 9.93
CA VAL A 868 -6.16 38.46 10.77
C VAL A 868 -5.44 38.52 12.10
N THR A 869 -6.20 38.53 13.19
CA THR A 869 -5.68 38.59 14.56
C THR A 869 -6.26 37.47 15.40
N LEU A 870 -5.39 36.61 15.91
CA LEU A 870 -5.70 35.52 16.84
C LEU A 870 -5.44 35.97 18.28
N THR A 871 -6.31 35.54 19.19
CA THR A 871 -6.13 35.70 20.64
C THR A 871 -6.45 34.40 21.38
N TYR A 872 -5.62 34.04 22.37
CA TYR A 872 -5.75 32.81 23.15
C TYR A 872 -4.97 32.91 24.45
N GLY A 873 -5.61 32.75 25.63
CA GLY A 873 -4.92 32.82 26.93
C GLY A 873 -4.10 34.08 27.15
N GLY A 874 -4.57 35.23 26.64
CA GLY A 874 -3.86 36.51 26.67
C GLY A 874 -2.75 36.69 25.62
N ALA A 875 -2.34 35.64 24.91
CA ALA A 875 -1.42 35.74 23.77
C ALA A 875 -2.14 36.26 22.52
N LYS A 876 -1.41 37.01 21.68
CA LYS A 876 -1.92 37.60 20.44
C LYS A 876 -0.98 37.32 19.27
N ALA A 877 -1.52 36.97 18.11
CA ALA A 877 -0.76 36.81 16.87
C ALA A 877 -1.51 37.46 15.71
N THR A 878 -0.81 38.18 14.82
CA THR A 878 -1.42 38.92 13.71
C THR A 878 -0.69 38.63 12.40
N GLN A 879 -1.43 38.48 11.31
CA GLN A 879 -0.92 38.33 9.94
C GLN A 879 -1.76 39.10 8.93
N LYS A 880 -1.18 39.35 7.76
CA LYS A 880 -1.90 39.84 6.59
C LYS A 880 -2.48 38.65 5.80
N LEU A 881 -3.64 38.87 5.18
CA LEU A 881 -4.31 37.91 4.31
C LEU A 881 -4.71 38.62 3.02
N LYS A 882 -4.26 38.09 1.88
CA LYS A 882 -4.73 38.53 0.57
C LYS A 882 -5.98 37.76 0.18
N VAL A 883 -7.03 38.47 -0.22
CA VAL A 883 -8.28 37.91 -0.73
C VAL A 883 -8.46 38.31 -2.18
N GLU A 884 -8.75 37.33 -3.03
CA GLU A 884 -9.05 37.50 -4.45
C GLU A 884 -10.40 36.88 -4.79
N ILE A 885 -11.39 37.70 -5.10
CA ILE A 885 -12.70 37.26 -5.57
C ILE A 885 -12.69 37.14 -7.09
N ALA A 886 -13.26 36.04 -7.61
CA ALA A 886 -13.35 35.80 -9.04
C ALA A 886 -14.09 36.92 -9.78
N THR A 887 -13.59 37.27 -10.97
CA THR A 887 -14.20 38.30 -11.83
C THR A 887 -15.68 38.00 -12.09
N GLY A 888 -16.52 39.04 -11.99
CA GLY A 888 -17.96 38.95 -12.22
C GLY A 888 -18.78 38.50 -11.00
N VAL A 889 -18.13 38.17 -9.88
CA VAL A 889 -18.82 37.93 -8.60
C VAL A 889 -19.10 39.26 -7.92
N GLU A 890 -20.37 39.52 -7.59
CA GLU A 890 -20.74 40.66 -6.76
C GLU A 890 -20.16 40.53 -5.35
N THR A 891 -19.47 41.57 -4.90
CA THR A 891 -18.90 41.68 -3.55
C THR A 891 -19.66 42.72 -2.74
N ARG A 892 -19.47 42.70 -1.41
CA ARG A 892 -20.09 43.66 -0.48
C ARG A 892 -19.53 45.07 -0.66
#